data_AF-A0A0L6JR61-F1
#
_entry.id   AF-A0A0L6JR61-F1
#
_cell.length_a   1.000
_cell.length_b   1.000
_cell.length_c   1.000
_cell.angle_alpha   90.00
_cell.angle_beta   90.00
_cell.angle_gamma   90.00
#
_symmetry.space_group_name_H-M   'P 1'
#
loop_
_entity.id
_entity.type
_entity.pdbx_description
1 polymer ?
#
loop_
_entity_poly.entity_id
_entity_poly.type
_entity_poly.pdbx_seq_one_letter_code
_entity_poly.pdbx_strand_id
1 'polypeptide(L)'
;MKTKRFGEFSNKMLCILVVLFTIMFGVFTQYALADEKNSLTEYDVTSPTRQVRIDFITAGDSTNMRCDFARAATAVWHWADGTTTAAVSGEPITKSGLGDGAHLNYLTVSNGSALTRFGAGNAGRGHLVLISGLQNCPNMKILYAYQENSLTAIGNTSSTIIREYHLAGTSISAAELDGIFADAVASGVRGGILWASKSGTPSSDADKLALQERGWTLYIPAWIPQTPRPIPTLPTSTGEVRIDFATIGDSTNMRCDFANTSTALWHWADGTTTAAISGQPATKNGLGAGTHQNYLTISNGLALTRFGAGNAGEGHLVSINGLQKCSNMAILYAYLENYLTSIGDTSTAIIREYHLANTSLNSAELDDVFADAVASGVRGGILWASISGTSVSDADKLALQERGWTLYIPAWTPQPTPLQTPLPTPATGITEGAITFITEGSVFAPVIQVTGDAQITWTFADGTTSSSNTPVKDYGSAGTRTAALVVTPWSAVTRINIGYDAGDSGSSSIEFVPDQHVSAVYNVNLVAPYLRQWCSSYNQLTSLDFSNFTQLDTIECFLSRSLQSVNLTNTPELKRACFEDCDLLNLDVSQSPKLGDLRGAVNQYPSIEFGSVGESIWHICIRDNPQIAYQHLFQDMSGFPDIAELLIWNDNQAGSIRIPSTSRDRNISFYAGGNRYTNLNLQGPFNAPTVWQL
;
A
#
# COMPACT_ATOMS: atom_id res chain seq x y z
N MET A 1 -1.63 -68.14 -1.97
CA MET A 1 -1.00 -67.89 -0.64
C MET A 1 0.29 -67.12 -0.89
N LYS A 2 0.55 -65.90 -0.42
CA LYS A 2 -0.06 -65.03 0.60
C LYS A 2 0.01 -63.58 0.09
N THR A 3 -1.03 -62.83 0.40
CA THR A 3 -1.10 -61.36 0.42
C THR A 3 -0.13 -60.78 1.45
N LYS A 4 0.51 -59.64 1.14
CA LYS A 4 1.00 -58.68 2.14
C LYS A 4 0.37 -57.32 1.85
N ARG A 5 -0.34 -56.82 2.86
CA ARG A 5 -1.07 -55.56 2.95
C ARG A 5 -0.11 -54.37 2.82
N PHE A 6 -0.48 -53.35 2.04
CA PHE A 6 -0.01 -51.98 2.24
C PHE A 6 -0.99 -51.28 3.19
N GLY A 7 -0.42 -50.64 4.21
CA GLY A 7 -1.13 -50.06 5.35
C GLY A 7 -1.82 -48.74 5.05
N GLU A 8 -2.74 -48.42 5.95
CA GLU A 8 -3.59 -47.24 6.02
C GLU A 8 -2.80 -45.93 5.93
N PHE A 9 -3.19 -45.07 4.97
CA PHE A 9 -2.78 -43.68 4.94
C PHE A 9 -3.59 -42.88 5.98
N SER A 10 -2.91 -42.06 6.78
CA SER A 10 -3.54 -41.17 7.76
C SER A 10 -4.32 -40.05 7.05
N ASN A 11 -5.51 -39.71 7.55
CA ASN A 11 -6.37 -38.63 7.05
C ASN A 11 -5.66 -37.26 6.92
N LYS A 12 -4.57 -37.01 7.68
CA LYS A 12 -3.76 -35.79 7.53
C LYS A 12 -2.97 -35.75 6.21
N MET A 13 -2.49 -36.89 5.72
CA MET A 13 -1.71 -36.97 4.47
C MET A 13 -2.61 -36.90 3.24
N LEU A 14 -3.85 -37.37 3.34
CA LEU A 14 -4.88 -37.22 2.31
C LEU A 14 -5.36 -35.76 2.20
N CYS A 15 -5.53 -35.03 3.31
CA CYS A 15 -5.82 -33.60 3.29
C CYS A 15 -4.67 -32.75 2.71
N ILE A 16 -3.40 -33.11 3.00
CA ILE A 16 -2.24 -32.39 2.46
C ILE A 16 -2.10 -32.63 0.95
N LEU A 17 -2.33 -33.85 0.46
CA LEU A 17 -2.33 -34.13 -0.98
C LEU A 17 -3.49 -33.46 -1.72
N VAL A 18 -4.69 -33.40 -1.12
CA VAL A 18 -5.85 -32.70 -1.72
C VAL A 18 -5.60 -31.19 -1.78
N VAL A 19 -5.06 -30.57 -0.73
CA VAL A 19 -4.73 -29.13 -0.69
C VAL A 19 -3.60 -28.77 -1.66
N LEU A 20 -2.55 -29.59 -1.78
CA LEU A 20 -1.49 -29.41 -2.78
C LEU A 20 -2.00 -29.57 -4.22
N PHE A 21 -2.96 -30.48 -4.45
CA PHE A 21 -3.59 -30.65 -5.76
C PHE A 21 -4.52 -29.47 -6.11
N THR A 22 -5.23 -28.88 -5.14
CA THR A 22 -6.09 -27.69 -5.34
C THR A 22 -5.26 -26.42 -5.59
N ILE A 23 -4.14 -26.24 -4.89
CA ILE A 23 -3.24 -25.09 -5.08
C ILE A 23 -2.49 -25.18 -6.42
N MET A 24 -2.01 -26.36 -6.81
CA MET A 24 -1.38 -26.57 -8.13
C MET A 24 -2.38 -26.40 -9.29
N PHE A 25 -3.66 -26.69 -9.09
CA PHE A 25 -4.70 -26.50 -10.12
C PHE A 25 -5.21 -25.06 -10.24
N GLY A 26 -5.34 -24.32 -9.15
CA GLY A 26 -5.70 -22.90 -9.18
C GLY A 26 -4.65 -22.05 -9.93
N VAL A 27 -3.38 -22.45 -9.86
CA VAL A 27 -2.28 -21.80 -10.58
C VAL A 27 -2.26 -22.18 -12.07
N PHE A 28 -2.53 -23.44 -12.43
CA PHE A 28 -2.60 -23.89 -13.84
C PHE A 28 -3.74 -23.24 -14.64
N THR A 29 -4.77 -22.77 -13.95
CA THR A 29 -5.99 -22.24 -14.56
C THR A 29 -6.10 -20.72 -14.55
N GLN A 30 -5.02 -20.02 -14.21
CA GLN A 30 -4.85 -18.62 -14.62
C GLN A 30 -4.15 -18.50 -15.99
N TYR A 31 -3.54 -19.59 -16.49
CA TYR A 31 -2.61 -19.57 -17.63
C TYR A 31 -3.18 -19.79 -19.04
N ALA A 32 -4.22 -20.59 -19.19
CA ALA A 32 -4.93 -20.73 -20.47
C ALA A 32 -5.85 -19.52 -20.90
N LEU A 33 -5.86 -18.36 -20.19
CA LEU A 33 -6.63 -17.15 -20.58
C LEU A 33 -5.81 -16.20 -21.43
N ALA A 34 -4.50 -16.39 -21.50
CA ALA A 34 -3.57 -15.49 -22.15
C ALA A 34 -3.16 -15.98 -23.54
N ASP A 35 -3.99 -16.76 -24.25
CA ASP A 35 -3.78 -17.02 -25.68
C ASP A 35 -4.29 -15.82 -26.50
N GLU A 36 -3.34 -15.12 -27.09
CA GLU A 36 -3.40 -13.74 -27.55
C GLU A 36 -3.96 -13.63 -28.97
N LYS A 37 -5.23 -14.03 -29.13
CA LYS A 37 -5.98 -13.73 -30.37
C LYS A 37 -7.35 -13.10 -30.17
N ASN A 38 -7.83 -12.91 -28.93
CA ASN A 38 -9.17 -12.35 -28.67
C ASN A 38 -9.36 -11.69 -27.29
N SER A 39 -8.31 -11.25 -26.57
CA SER A 39 -8.49 -10.56 -25.28
C SER A 39 -9.01 -9.14 -25.49
N LEU A 40 -10.27 -8.91 -25.12
CA LEU A 40 -10.79 -7.56 -24.94
C LEU A 40 -10.40 -7.10 -23.54
N THR A 41 -9.66 -5.99 -23.50
CA THR A 41 -9.16 -5.30 -22.32
C THR A 41 -10.29 -4.82 -21.41
N GLU A 42 -9.90 -4.40 -20.20
CA GLU A 42 -10.70 -3.72 -19.17
C GLU A 42 -11.81 -2.82 -19.73
N TYR A 43 -12.90 -2.64 -18.96
CA TYR A 43 -14.03 -1.78 -19.33
C TYR A 43 -13.56 -0.34 -19.58
N ASP A 44 -13.15 -0.08 -20.80
CA ASP A 44 -12.83 1.23 -21.31
C ASP A 44 -14.14 1.96 -21.61
N VAL A 45 -14.49 2.91 -20.75
CA VAL A 45 -15.67 3.77 -20.90
C VAL A 45 -15.60 4.62 -22.17
N THR A 46 -14.43 4.70 -22.81
CA THR A 46 -14.15 5.43 -24.05
C THR A 46 -14.08 4.52 -25.30
N SER A 47 -14.08 3.19 -25.12
CA SER A 47 -14.09 2.24 -26.24
C SER A 47 -15.42 2.29 -27.00
N PRO A 48 -15.41 2.34 -28.35
CA PRO A 48 -16.63 2.39 -29.16
C PRO A 48 -17.55 1.18 -28.95
N THR A 49 -17.01 0.06 -28.47
CA THR A 49 -17.71 -1.24 -28.42
C THR A 49 -18.20 -1.64 -27.02
N ARG A 50 -17.74 -1.02 -25.91
CA ARG A 50 -18.12 -1.36 -24.51
C ARG A 50 -18.00 -2.85 -24.13
N GLN A 51 -17.27 -3.62 -24.92
CA GLN A 51 -17.18 -5.07 -24.81
C GLN A 51 -16.35 -5.46 -23.57
N VAL A 52 -16.74 -6.53 -22.87
CA VAL A 52 -16.04 -7.02 -21.67
C VAL A 52 -15.76 -8.50 -21.73
N ARG A 53 -14.74 -8.92 -20.99
CA ARG A 53 -14.35 -10.30 -20.79
C ARG A 53 -14.55 -10.70 -19.32
N ILE A 54 -15.18 -11.85 -19.10
CA ILE A 54 -15.28 -12.51 -17.79
C ILE A 54 -14.56 -13.83 -17.89
N ASP A 55 -13.67 -14.05 -16.95
CA ASP A 55 -12.77 -15.18 -16.90
C ASP A 55 -13.22 -16.15 -15.81
N PHE A 56 -13.27 -17.44 -16.13
CA PHE A 56 -13.71 -18.45 -15.18
C PHE A 56 -13.06 -19.82 -15.39
N ILE A 57 -12.83 -20.50 -14.27
CA ILE A 57 -12.22 -21.81 -14.21
C ILE A 57 -13.29 -22.85 -13.90
N THR A 58 -13.32 -23.96 -14.63
CA THR A 58 -14.21 -25.10 -14.37
C THR A 58 -13.41 -26.39 -14.21
N ALA A 59 -13.83 -27.32 -13.36
CA ALA A 59 -13.18 -28.62 -13.19
C ALA A 59 -13.99 -29.78 -13.80
N GLY A 60 -13.28 -30.84 -14.23
CA GLY A 60 -13.85 -32.06 -14.80
C GLY A 60 -14.14 -31.96 -16.31
N ASP A 61 -14.60 -33.09 -16.86
CA ASP A 61 -14.83 -33.23 -18.31
C ASP A 61 -16.02 -32.41 -18.84
N SER A 62 -16.90 -31.93 -17.97
CA SER A 62 -18.08 -31.17 -18.36
C SER A 62 -18.39 -30.00 -17.43
N THR A 63 -18.91 -28.91 -17.99
CA THR A 63 -19.42 -27.75 -17.25
C THR A 63 -20.77 -27.30 -17.81
N ASN A 64 -21.60 -26.72 -16.95
CA ASN A 64 -22.88 -26.12 -17.28
C ASN A 64 -22.94 -24.66 -16.82
N MET A 65 -22.93 -23.73 -17.77
CA MET A 65 -22.81 -22.29 -17.53
C MET A 65 -24.04 -21.53 -18.02
N ARG A 66 -24.32 -20.37 -17.43
CA ARG A 66 -25.40 -19.48 -17.87
C ARG A 66 -25.02 -18.02 -17.69
N CYS A 67 -25.45 -17.20 -18.63
CA CYS A 67 -25.43 -15.76 -18.52
C CYS A 67 -26.76 -15.18 -18.99
N ASP A 68 -27.18 -14.08 -18.37
CA ASP A 68 -28.34 -13.31 -18.82
C ASP A 68 -27.83 -11.91 -19.15
N PHE A 69 -28.24 -11.38 -20.30
CA PHE A 69 -27.88 -10.06 -20.77
C PHE A 69 -29.08 -9.38 -21.44
N ALA A 70 -29.16 -8.06 -21.32
CA ALA A 70 -30.27 -7.25 -21.79
C ALA A 70 -29.99 -6.62 -23.17
N ARG A 71 -31.07 -6.12 -23.80
CA ARG A 71 -31.02 -5.38 -25.09
C ARG A 71 -30.47 -6.25 -26.23
N ALA A 72 -29.97 -5.62 -27.29
CA ALA A 72 -29.36 -6.29 -28.45
C ALA A 72 -27.90 -6.71 -28.23
N ALA A 73 -27.45 -6.84 -26.97
CA ALA A 73 -26.09 -7.30 -26.69
C ALA A 73 -25.93 -8.77 -27.10
N THR A 74 -24.74 -9.15 -27.52
CA THR A 74 -24.38 -10.54 -27.81
C THR A 74 -23.32 -11.01 -26.82
N ALA A 75 -23.28 -12.31 -26.56
CA ALA A 75 -22.21 -12.90 -25.77
C ALA A 75 -21.75 -14.23 -26.38
N VAL A 76 -20.50 -14.59 -26.14
CA VAL A 76 -19.84 -15.78 -26.69
C VAL A 76 -19.04 -16.45 -25.59
N TRP A 77 -19.31 -17.74 -25.37
CA TRP A 77 -18.51 -18.61 -24.54
C TRP A 77 -17.30 -19.09 -25.33
N HIS A 78 -16.12 -19.01 -24.71
CA HIS A 78 -14.87 -19.52 -25.24
C HIS A 78 -14.35 -20.58 -24.28
N TRP A 79 -14.14 -21.78 -24.80
CA TRP A 79 -13.82 -22.98 -24.01
C TRP A 79 -12.34 -23.33 -24.11
N ALA A 80 -11.81 -23.99 -23.08
CA ALA A 80 -10.40 -24.37 -22.98
C ALA A 80 -9.89 -25.27 -24.14
N ASP A 81 -10.80 -25.98 -24.83
CA ASP A 81 -10.47 -26.80 -26.00
C ASP A 81 -10.41 -26.01 -27.32
N GLY A 82 -10.47 -24.67 -27.26
CA GLY A 82 -10.41 -23.76 -28.40
C GLY A 82 -11.74 -23.61 -29.14
N THR A 83 -12.81 -24.28 -28.71
CA THR A 83 -14.14 -24.13 -29.30
C THR A 83 -14.86 -22.90 -28.74
N THR A 84 -15.79 -22.34 -29.52
CA THR A 84 -16.66 -21.24 -29.07
C THR A 84 -18.13 -21.61 -29.21
N THR A 85 -18.98 -21.00 -28.40
CA THR A 85 -20.43 -21.17 -28.47
C THR A 85 -21.12 -19.84 -28.23
N ALA A 86 -21.98 -19.41 -29.16
CA ALA A 86 -22.80 -18.23 -28.95
C ALA A 86 -23.69 -18.42 -27.71
N ALA A 87 -23.67 -17.45 -26.81
CA ALA A 87 -24.51 -17.48 -25.62
C ALA A 87 -25.94 -17.04 -25.98
N VAL A 88 -26.93 -17.77 -25.47
CA VAL A 88 -28.34 -17.39 -25.54
C VAL A 88 -28.75 -16.88 -24.17
N SER A 89 -29.13 -15.60 -24.08
CA SER A 89 -29.52 -14.97 -22.81
C SER A 89 -30.60 -15.77 -22.11
N GLY A 90 -30.36 -16.18 -20.86
CA GLY A 90 -31.32 -16.94 -20.07
C GLY A 90 -31.27 -18.46 -20.24
N GLU A 91 -30.53 -18.98 -21.22
CA GLU A 91 -30.43 -20.42 -21.47
C GLU A 91 -29.08 -20.96 -20.97
N PRO A 92 -29.06 -22.10 -20.26
CA PRO A 92 -27.82 -22.75 -19.87
C PRO A 92 -27.14 -23.42 -21.08
N ILE A 93 -25.81 -23.40 -21.09
CA ILE A 93 -24.98 -24.14 -22.04
C ILE A 93 -24.25 -25.26 -21.32
N THR A 94 -24.20 -26.45 -21.93
CA THR A 94 -23.35 -27.56 -21.46
C THR A 94 -22.17 -27.72 -22.39
N LYS A 95 -20.96 -27.69 -21.84
CA LYS A 95 -19.74 -28.08 -22.53
C LYS A 95 -19.25 -29.41 -21.96
N SER A 96 -18.98 -30.39 -22.82
CA SER A 96 -18.39 -31.68 -22.45
C SER A 96 -17.13 -31.96 -23.29
N GLY A 97 -16.36 -32.98 -22.90
CA GLY A 97 -15.15 -33.38 -23.60
C GLY A 97 -13.95 -32.48 -23.32
N LEU A 98 -13.93 -31.77 -22.18
CA LEU A 98 -12.78 -30.98 -21.75
C LEU A 98 -11.66 -31.86 -21.16
N GLY A 99 -11.97 -33.10 -20.79
CA GLY A 99 -11.06 -34.03 -20.12
C GLY A 99 -11.01 -33.82 -18.61
N ASP A 100 -10.33 -34.73 -17.91
CA ASP A 100 -10.11 -34.60 -16.49
C ASP A 100 -9.20 -33.40 -16.19
N GLY A 101 -9.66 -32.53 -15.31
CA GLY A 101 -8.83 -31.46 -14.80
C GLY A 101 -9.52 -30.11 -14.79
N ALA A 102 -8.77 -29.03 -14.65
CA ALA A 102 -9.32 -27.70 -14.53
C ALA A 102 -9.00 -26.92 -15.80
N HIS A 103 -10.02 -26.22 -16.25
CA HIS A 103 -10.16 -25.73 -17.59
C HIS A 103 -10.54 -24.30 -17.52
N LEU A 104 -9.88 -23.54 -18.35
CA LEU A 104 -9.95 -22.11 -18.29
C LEU A 104 -10.70 -21.57 -19.48
N ASN A 105 -11.77 -20.88 -19.17
CA ASN A 105 -12.79 -20.48 -20.11
C ASN A 105 -13.06 -19.00 -19.90
N TYR A 106 -13.65 -18.36 -20.90
CA TYR A 106 -14.06 -16.98 -20.77
C TYR A 106 -15.34 -16.68 -21.55
N LEU A 107 -16.06 -15.67 -21.07
CA LEU A 107 -17.25 -15.13 -21.69
C LEU A 107 -16.91 -13.73 -22.20
N THR A 108 -17.04 -13.49 -23.50
CA THR A 108 -17.03 -12.13 -24.05
C THR A 108 -18.45 -11.63 -24.20
N VAL A 109 -18.75 -10.42 -23.70
CA VAL A 109 -20.06 -9.77 -23.81
C VAL A 109 -19.88 -8.47 -24.57
N SER A 110 -20.64 -8.25 -25.65
CA SER A 110 -20.53 -7.07 -26.52
C SER A 110 -20.84 -5.74 -25.84
N ASN A 111 -21.31 -5.75 -24.58
CA ASN A 111 -21.52 -4.58 -23.74
C ASN A 111 -21.57 -5.03 -22.27
N GLY A 112 -20.55 -4.72 -21.46
CA GLY A 112 -20.51 -5.16 -20.06
C GLY A 112 -21.65 -4.63 -19.19
N SER A 113 -22.17 -3.44 -19.51
CA SER A 113 -23.35 -2.89 -18.86
C SER A 113 -24.65 -3.61 -19.24
N ALA A 114 -24.63 -4.56 -20.17
CA ALA A 114 -25.80 -5.35 -20.54
C ALA A 114 -25.90 -6.66 -19.75
N LEU A 115 -24.81 -7.16 -19.17
CA LEU A 115 -24.82 -8.39 -18.40
C LEU A 115 -25.58 -8.19 -17.08
N THR A 116 -26.53 -9.07 -16.81
CA THR A 116 -27.39 -9.03 -15.62
C THR A 116 -27.26 -10.27 -14.74
N ARG A 117 -26.81 -11.40 -15.29
CA ARG A 117 -26.51 -12.64 -14.55
C ARG A 117 -25.26 -13.31 -15.10
N PHE A 118 -24.45 -13.88 -14.22
CA PHE A 118 -23.38 -14.81 -14.57
C PHE A 118 -23.28 -15.95 -13.56
N GLY A 119 -22.94 -17.15 -14.02
CA GLY A 119 -22.59 -18.28 -13.15
C GLY A 119 -22.99 -19.63 -13.72
N ALA A 120 -23.18 -20.61 -12.83
CA ALA A 120 -23.60 -21.96 -13.18
C ALA A 120 -25.03 -21.97 -13.75
N GLY A 121 -25.28 -22.84 -14.73
CA GLY A 121 -26.59 -22.92 -15.40
C GLY A 121 -27.61 -23.79 -14.68
N ASN A 122 -27.18 -24.75 -13.85
CA ASN A 122 -28.06 -25.58 -13.02
C ASN A 122 -27.34 -26.11 -11.77
N ALA A 123 -27.98 -25.98 -10.60
CA ALA A 123 -27.52 -26.36 -9.25
C ALA A 123 -26.25 -27.25 -9.16
N GLY A 124 -25.07 -26.64 -9.18
CA GLY A 124 -23.78 -27.30 -8.94
C GLY A 124 -23.13 -28.02 -10.12
N ARG A 125 -23.60 -27.79 -11.35
CA ARG A 125 -23.04 -28.42 -12.57
C ARG A 125 -22.09 -27.49 -13.34
N GLY A 126 -21.80 -26.29 -12.83
CA GLY A 126 -20.79 -25.40 -13.40
C GLY A 126 -19.37 -25.92 -13.17
N HIS A 127 -19.17 -26.68 -12.09
CA HIS A 127 -17.87 -27.10 -11.58
C HIS A 127 -16.86 -25.94 -11.46
N LEU A 128 -17.34 -24.74 -11.15
CA LEU A 128 -16.58 -23.51 -11.03
C LEU A 128 -15.53 -23.64 -9.92
N VAL A 129 -14.33 -23.12 -10.20
CA VAL A 129 -13.19 -23.07 -9.28
C VAL A 129 -12.82 -21.63 -8.92
N LEU A 130 -12.94 -20.71 -9.89
CA LEU A 130 -12.61 -19.29 -9.76
C LEU A 130 -13.40 -18.47 -10.80
N ILE A 131 -13.69 -17.22 -10.47
CA ILE A 131 -14.30 -16.24 -11.38
C ILE A 131 -13.55 -14.90 -11.24
N SER A 132 -13.28 -14.21 -12.34
CA SER A 132 -12.70 -12.85 -12.34
C SER A 132 -13.26 -11.97 -13.47
N GLY A 133 -13.10 -10.65 -13.34
CA GLY A 133 -13.55 -9.67 -14.34
C GLY A 133 -14.98 -9.15 -14.13
N LEU A 134 -15.64 -9.50 -13.03
CA LEU A 134 -17.02 -9.08 -12.74
C LEU A 134 -17.14 -7.57 -12.46
N GLN A 135 -16.10 -6.92 -11.94
CA GLN A 135 -16.05 -5.47 -11.69
C GLN A 135 -16.30 -4.62 -12.95
N ASN A 136 -16.10 -5.19 -14.13
CA ASN A 136 -16.34 -4.56 -15.43
C ASN A 136 -17.82 -4.64 -15.87
N CYS A 137 -18.70 -5.24 -15.07
CA CYS A 137 -20.10 -5.46 -15.38
C CYS A 137 -21.01 -4.67 -14.42
N PRO A 138 -21.09 -3.34 -14.56
CA PRO A 138 -21.71 -2.46 -13.55
C PRO A 138 -23.21 -2.70 -13.33
N ASN A 139 -23.88 -3.37 -14.27
CA ASN A 139 -25.31 -3.67 -14.18
C ASN A 139 -25.62 -5.14 -13.82
N MET A 140 -24.60 -5.92 -13.47
CA MET A 140 -24.80 -7.32 -13.09
C MET A 140 -25.56 -7.39 -11.77
N LYS A 141 -26.60 -8.21 -11.72
CA LYS A 141 -27.56 -8.29 -10.59
C LYS A 141 -27.51 -9.64 -9.87
N ILE A 142 -27.11 -10.70 -10.56
CA ILE A 142 -27.18 -12.07 -10.06
C ILE A 142 -25.84 -12.76 -10.30
N LEU A 143 -25.20 -13.22 -9.24
CA LEU A 143 -24.06 -14.11 -9.28
C LEU A 143 -24.49 -15.48 -8.78
N TYR A 144 -24.47 -16.48 -9.66
CA TYR A 144 -25.02 -17.80 -9.38
C TYR A 144 -23.94 -18.89 -9.32
N ALA A 145 -23.51 -19.27 -8.10
CA ALA A 145 -22.52 -20.32 -7.86
C ALA A 145 -23.02 -21.37 -6.84
N TYR A 146 -24.32 -21.66 -6.88
CA TYR A 146 -24.95 -22.58 -5.95
C TYR A 146 -24.45 -24.02 -6.17
N GLN A 147 -23.98 -24.67 -5.10
CA GLN A 147 -23.38 -26.00 -5.07
C GLN A 147 -22.10 -26.16 -5.90
N GLU A 148 -21.41 -25.06 -6.19
CA GLU A 148 -20.11 -25.07 -6.85
C GLU A 148 -19.01 -25.41 -5.85
N ASN A 149 -18.94 -26.70 -5.45
CA ASN A 149 -18.11 -27.20 -4.36
C ASN A 149 -16.60 -26.95 -4.55
N SER A 150 -16.14 -26.66 -5.76
CA SER A 150 -14.74 -26.39 -6.07
C SER A 150 -14.41 -24.89 -6.10
N LEU A 151 -15.41 -24.00 -5.99
CA LEU A 151 -15.22 -22.56 -6.09
C LEU A 151 -14.53 -22.05 -4.83
N THR A 152 -13.36 -21.44 -4.99
CA THR A 152 -12.50 -20.99 -3.87
C THR A 152 -12.34 -19.48 -3.80
N ALA A 153 -12.50 -18.77 -4.92
CA ALA A 153 -12.30 -17.33 -5.00
C ALA A 153 -13.27 -16.68 -6.01
N ILE A 154 -13.64 -15.42 -5.75
CA ILE A 154 -14.44 -14.58 -6.63
C ILE A 154 -13.76 -13.22 -6.70
N GLY A 155 -13.42 -12.75 -7.89
CA GLY A 155 -12.84 -11.43 -8.10
C GLY A 155 -13.77 -10.30 -7.64
N ASN A 156 -13.20 -9.12 -7.42
CA ASN A 156 -13.88 -7.92 -6.93
C ASN A 156 -15.24 -7.68 -7.60
N THR A 157 -16.26 -7.41 -6.78
CA THR A 157 -17.63 -7.11 -7.20
C THR A 157 -18.14 -5.73 -6.75
N SER A 158 -17.31 -4.89 -6.11
CA SER A 158 -17.71 -3.59 -5.53
C SER A 158 -18.32 -2.61 -6.54
N SER A 159 -17.89 -2.71 -7.81
CA SER A 159 -18.33 -1.84 -8.91
C SER A 159 -19.62 -2.30 -9.59
N THR A 160 -20.26 -3.37 -9.10
CA THR A 160 -21.46 -4.00 -9.67
C THR A 160 -22.73 -3.61 -8.91
N ILE A 161 -23.90 -4.04 -9.39
CA ILE A 161 -25.18 -3.91 -8.68
C ILE A 161 -25.76 -5.27 -8.27
N ILE A 162 -24.89 -6.22 -7.91
CA ILE A 162 -25.33 -7.56 -7.52
C ILE A 162 -26.23 -7.44 -6.31
N ARG A 163 -27.43 -8.00 -6.45
CA ARG A 163 -28.45 -8.08 -5.40
C ARG A 163 -28.77 -9.51 -5.02
N GLU A 164 -28.20 -10.48 -5.73
CA GLU A 164 -28.39 -11.90 -5.48
C GLU A 164 -27.04 -12.63 -5.60
N TYR A 165 -26.48 -13.02 -4.47
CA TYR A 165 -25.29 -13.87 -4.37
C TYR A 165 -25.72 -15.29 -3.98
N HIS A 166 -25.62 -16.26 -4.88
CA HIS A 166 -25.97 -17.66 -4.60
C HIS A 166 -24.68 -18.48 -4.41
N LEU A 167 -24.11 -18.50 -3.21
CA LEU A 167 -22.80 -19.10 -2.89
C LEU A 167 -22.88 -20.30 -1.92
N ALA A 168 -24.08 -20.77 -1.59
CA ALA A 168 -24.24 -21.94 -0.73
C ALA A 168 -23.72 -23.20 -1.43
N GLY A 169 -22.94 -24.01 -0.73
CA GLY A 169 -22.27 -25.19 -1.27
C GLY A 169 -20.99 -24.87 -2.04
N THR A 170 -20.32 -23.76 -1.74
CA THR A 170 -19.00 -23.43 -2.31
C THR A 170 -17.86 -23.75 -1.33
N SER A 171 -16.62 -23.82 -1.83
CA SER A 171 -15.40 -23.95 -1.01
C SER A 171 -14.78 -22.61 -0.59
N ILE A 172 -15.43 -21.49 -0.91
CA ILE A 172 -14.99 -20.12 -0.56
C ILE A 172 -14.64 -20.06 0.92
N SER A 173 -13.46 -19.52 1.24
CA SER A 173 -12.98 -19.42 2.62
C SER A 173 -13.80 -18.41 3.43
N ALA A 174 -13.72 -18.45 4.77
CA ALA A 174 -14.42 -17.45 5.59
C ALA A 174 -13.85 -16.03 5.35
N ALA A 175 -12.53 -15.91 5.16
CA ALA A 175 -11.87 -14.65 4.86
C ALA A 175 -12.22 -14.10 3.47
N GLU A 176 -12.31 -14.98 2.46
CA GLU A 176 -12.74 -14.60 1.12
C GLU A 176 -14.20 -14.10 1.13
N LEU A 177 -15.05 -14.75 1.94
CA LEU A 177 -16.44 -14.32 2.12
C LEU A 177 -16.55 -12.96 2.82
N ASP A 178 -15.59 -12.57 3.67
CA ASP A 178 -15.52 -11.23 4.26
C ASP A 178 -15.37 -10.16 3.19
N GLY A 179 -14.50 -10.39 2.20
CA GLY A 179 -14.34 -9.50 1.04
C GLY A 179 -15.64 -9.37 0.23
N ILE A 180 -16.40 -10.45 0.07
CA ILE A 180 -17.70 -10.41 -0.62
C ILE A 180 -18.74 -9.58 0.16
N PHE A 181 -18.74 -9.65 1.49
CA PHE A 181 -19.59 -8.78 2.31
C PHE A 181 -19.19 -7.30 2.16
N ALA A 182 -17.89 -7.00 2.20
CA ALA A 182 -17.38 -5.65 2.01
C ALA A 182 -17.72 -5.09 0.62
N ASP A 183 -17.55 -5.88 -0.44
CA ASP A 183 -17.92 -5.50 -1.81
C ASP A 183 -19.42 -5.22 -1.93
N ALA A 184 -20.27 -6.07 -1.34
CA ALA A 184 -21.71 -5.87 -1.33
C ALA A 184 -22.09 -4.57 -0.60
N VAL A 185 -21.39 -4.20 0.49
CA VAL A 185 -21.55 -2.91 1.16
C VAL A 185 -21.05 -1.76 0.28
N ALA A 186 -19.88 -1.89 -0.35
CA ALA A 186 -19.30 -0.85 -1.20
C ALA A 186 -20.18 -0.53 -2.43
N SER A 187 -20.87 -1.54 -2.98
CA SER A 187 -21.79 -1.38 -4.12
C SER A 187 -22.96 -0.42 -3.88
N GLY A 188 -23.31 -0.16 -2.62
CA GLY A 188 -24.45 0.67 -2.24
C GLY A 188 -25.83 0.03 -2.47
N VAL A 189 -25.90 -1.22 -2.93
CA VAL A 189 -27.16 -1.93 -3.21
C VAL A 189 -27.97 -2.15 -1.93
N ARG A 190 -29.30 -1.95 -2.03
CA ARG A 190 -30.27 -2.18 -0.94
C ARG A 190 -31.23 -3.30 -1.30
N GLY A 191 -31.69 -4.06 -0.31
CA GLY A 191 -32.71 -5.10 -0.50
C GLY A 191 -32.24 -6.30 -1.31
N GLY A 192 -31.05 -6.83 -1.03
CA GLY A 192 -30.49 -8.01 -1.70
C GLY A 192 -30.63 -9.31 -0.92
N ILE A 193 -30.16 -10.41 -1.50
CA ILE A 193 -30.11 -11.73 -0.88
C ILE A 193 -28.72 -12.35 -1.09
N LEU A 194 -28.15 -12.90 -0.03
CA LEU A 194 -26.87 -13.63 -0.07
C LEU A 194 -27.04 -15.00 0.61
N TRP A 195 -26.79 -16.08 -0.14
CA TRP A 195 -26.71 -17.44 0.35
C TRP A 195 -25.26 -17.87 0.45
N ALA A 196 -24.81 -18.34 1.60
CA ALA A 196 -23.48 -18.93 1.75
C ALA A 196 -23.47 -20.04 2.81
N SER A 197 -22.54 -20.99 2.69
CA SER A 197 -22.38 -22.09 3.66
C SER A 197 -21.53 -21.71 4.87
N LYS A 198 -20.95 -20.50 4.88
CA LYS A 198 -20.15 -19.92 5.96
C LYS A 198 -20.71 -18.54 6.30
N SER A 199 -20.39 -18.03 7.48
CA SER A 199 -20.86 -16.73 7.97
C SER A 199 -19.80 -15.61 7.93
N GLY A 200 -18.68 -15.87 7.25
CA GLY A 200 -17.49 -15.00 7.30
C GLY A 200 -16.73 -15.17 8.61
N THR A 201 -15.78 -14.28 8.87
CA THR A 201 -15.12 -14.12 10.17
C THR A 201 -15.74 -12.93 10.93
N PRO A 202 -15.32 -12.65 12.19
CA PRO A 202 -15.78 -11.46 12.91
C PRO A 202 -15.41 -10.13 12.23
N SER A 203 -14.42 -10.09 11.31
CA SER A 203 -14.04 -8.86 10.61
C SER A 203 -15.17 -8.28 9.77
N SER A 204 -16.07 -9.11 9.25
CA SER A 204 -17.22 -8.71 8.44
C SER A 204 -18.50 -8.45 9.26
N ASP A 205 -18.44 -8.46 10.59
CA ASP A 205 -19.64 -8.26 11.43
C ASP A 205 -20.30 -6.89 11.18
N ALA A 206 -19.51 -5.84 11.01
CA ALA A 206 -20.00 -4.51 10.65
C ALA A 206 -20.66 -4.52 9.26
N ASP A 207 -20.08 -5.21 8.29
CA ASP A 207 -20.62 -5.29 6.93
C ASP A 207 -21.92 -6.09 6.89
N LYS A 208 -21.99 -7.24 7.60
CA LYS A 208 -23.22 -8.05 7.72
C LYS A 208 -24.35 -7.25 8.37
N LEU A 209 -24.04 -6.47 9.41
CA LEU A 209 -25.00 -5.56 10.05
C LEU A 209 -25.44 -4.45 9.07
N ALA A 210 -24.51 -3.81 8.38
CA ALA A 210 -24.82 -2.77 7.40
C ALA A 210 -25.68 -3.29 6.24
N LEU A 211 -25.45 -4.53 5.79
CA LEU A 211 -26.30 -5.19 4.80
C LEU A 211 -27.70 -5.45 5.35
N GLN A 212 -27.83 -5.95 6.57
CA GLN A 212 -29.14 -6.14 7.22
C GLN A 212 -29.91 -4.81 7.37
N GLU A 213 -29.24 -3.73 7.77
CA GLU A 213 -29.82 -2.37 7.85
C GLU A 213 -30.27 -1.86 6.48
N ARG A 214 -29.55 -2.24 5.41
CA ARG A 214 -29.91 -1.96 4.02
C ARG A 214 -30.98 -2.91 3.47
N GLY A 215 -31.58 -3.73 4.33
CA GLY A 215 -32.68 -4.64 4.01
C GLY A 215 -32.25 -5.93 3.30
N TRP A 216 -30.98 -6.33 3.39
CA TRP A 216 -30.53 -7.60 2.85
C TRP A 216 -31.01 -8.78 3.67
N THR A 217 -31.33 -9.88 3.00
CA THR A 217 -31.58 -11.18 3.62
C THR A 217 -30.32 -12.05 3.50
N LEU A 218 -29.70 -12.40 4.63
CA LEU A 218 -28.50 -13.24 4.67
C LEU A 218 -28.89 -14.68 5.06
N TYR A 219 -28.85 -15.60 4.09
CA TYR A 219 -29.02 -17.04 4.31
C TYR A 219 -27.64 -17.67 4.54
N ILE A 220 -27.08 -17.39 5.72
CA ILE A 220 -25.79 -17.90 6.19
C ILE A 220 -25.97 -18.63 7.53
N PRO A 221 -25.02 -19.49 7.96
CA PRO A 221 -25.05 -20.05 9.31
C PRO A 221 -25.24 -18.98 10.38
N ALA A 222 -25.93 -19.34 11.47
CA ALA A 222 -26.18 -18.41 12.56
C ALA A 222 -24.87 -17.77 13.03
N TRP A 223 -24.83 -16.45 13.01
CA TRP A 223 -23.73 -15.66 13.54
C TRP A 223 -24.28 -14.77 14.64
N ILE A 224 -23.47 -14.58 15.68
CA ILE A 224 -23.74 -13.61 16.73
C ILE A 224 -22.79 -12.47 16.40
N PRO A 225 -23.28 -11.29 15.95
CA PRO A 225 -22.42 -10.15 15.76
C PRO A 225 -21.64 -9.91 17.05
N GLN A 226 -20.32 -9.85 16.96
CA GLN A 226 -19.50 -9.28 18.03
C GLN A 226 -19.82 -7.77 18.02
N THR A 227 -20.95 -7.40 18.64
CA THR A 227 -21.32 -5.99 18.78
C THR A 227 -20.18 -5.29 19.50
N PRO A 228 -19.63 -4.19 18.97
CA PRO A 228 -18.98 -3.22 19.84
C PRO A 228 -20.04 -2.85 20.88
N ARG A 229 -19.82 -3.28 22.13
CA ARG A 229 -20.74 -2.98 23.22
C ARG A 229 -20.94 -1.46 23.26
N PRO A 230 -22.17 -0.94 23.40
CA PRO A 230 -22.40 0.50 23.46
C PRO A 230 -21.43 1.11 24.47
N ILE A 231 -20.67 2.11 24.01
CA ILE A 231 -19.73 2.86 24.83
C ILE A 231 -20.53 3.40 26.02
N PRO A 232 -20.28 2.95 27.26
CA PRO A 232 -20.88 3.60 28.41
C PRO A 232 -20.40 5.04 28.38
N THR A 233 -21.32 6.00 28.26
CA THR A 233 -20.99 7.40 28.45
C THR A 233 -20.54 7.56 29.91
N LEU A 234 -19.22 7.65 30.09
CA LEU A 234 -18.62 7.89 31.38
C LEU A 234 -19.09 9.26 31.91
N PRO A 235 -19.51 9.35 33.18
CA PRO A 235 -19.90 10.63 33.76
C PRO A 235 -18.72 11.61 33.71
N THR A 236 -18.92 12.76 33.09
CA THR A 236 -17.90 13.79 32.82
C THR A 236 -17.39 14.54 34.05
N SER A 237 -17.72 14.08 35.27
CA SER A 237 -17.43 14.79 36.52
C SER A 237 -16.54 14.03 37.52
N THR A 238 -16.04 12.83 37.21
CA THR A 238 -15.33 11.98 38.19
C THR A 238 -13.85 11.70 37.91
N GLY A 239 -13.31 12.10 36.74
CA GLY A 239 -11.93 11.75 36.33
C GLY A 239 -11.78 10.29 35.87
N GLU A 240 -12.89 9.57 35.71
CA GLU A 240 -12.93 8.18 35.25
C GLU A 240 -12.48 8.07 33.78
N VAL A 241 -11.64 7.08 33.50
CA VAL A 241 -11.05 6.86 32.17
C VAL A 241 -11.30 5.43 31.71
N ARG A 242 -11.57 5.28 30.40
CA ARG A 242 -11.60 4.01 29.69
C ARG A 242 -10.37 3.89 28.79
N ILE A 243 -9.71 2.74 28.87
CA ILE A 243 -8.62 2.31 27.98
C ILE A 243 -9.12 1.11 27.21
N ASP A 244 -9.15 1.20 25.89
CA ASP A 244 -9.56 0.14 24.98
C ASP A 244 -8.36 -0.68 24.54
N PHE A 245 -8.50 -2.00 24.50
CA PHE A 245 -7.43 -2.88 24.03
C PHE A 245 -7.98 -4.17 23.42
N ALA A 246 -7.30 -4.68 22.41
CA ALA A 246 -7.63 -5.96 21.80
C ALA A 246 -6.62 -7.03 22.20
N THR A 247 -7.08 -8.27 22.39
CA THR A 247 -6.23 -9.45 22.66
C THR A 247 -6.59 -10.57 21.69
N ILE A 248 -5.69 -11.53 21.43
CA ILE A 248 -5.97 -12.68 20.57
C ILE A 248 -5.84 -14.01 21.30
N GLY A 249 -6.69 -14.97 20.94
CA GLY A 249 -6.67 -16.33 21.47
C GLY A 249 -7.54 -16.53 22.71
N ASP A 250 -7.52 -17.76 23.21
CA ASP A 250 -8.46 -18.21 24.25
C ASP A 250 -8.19 -17.61 25.63
N SER A 251 -6.97 -17.14 25.86
CA SER A 251 -6.52 -16.61 27.13
C SER A 251 -5.67 -15.36 26.97
N THR A 252 -5.78 -14.44 27.92
CA THR A 252 -4.97 -13.23 28.04
C THR A 252 -4.60 -12.96 29.50
N ASN A 253 -3.44 -12.36 29.72
CA ASN A 253 -2.90 -12.01 31.02
C ASN A 253 -2.54 -10.52 31.06
N MET A 254 -3.38 -9.70 31.70
CA MET A 254 -3.26 -8.24 31.71
C MET A 254 -2.92 -7.70 33.10
N ARG A 255 -2.21 -6.57 33.18
CA ARG A 255 -1.87 -5.91 34.44
C ARG A 255 -1.98 -4.40 34.33
N CYS A 256 -2.44 -3.79 35.42
CA CYS A 256 -2.35 -2.36 35.63
C CYS A 256 -1.94 -2.06 37.07
N ASP A 257 -1.21 -0.96 37.26
CA ASP A 257 -0.82 -0.49 38.58
C ASP A 257 -1.37 0.92 38.75
N PHE A 258 -2.04 1.17 39.86
CA PHE A 258 -2.69 2.44 40.17
C PHE A 258 -2.68 2.75 41.67
N ALA A 259 -2.87 4.01 42.03
CA ALA A 259 -2.96 4.44 43.43
C ALA A 259 -4.13 3.75 44.15
N ASN A 260 -3.89 3.28 45.38
CA ASN A 260 -4.84 2.54 46.22
C ASN A 260 -6.13 3.30 46.60
N THR A 261 -6.20 4.60 46.32
CA THR A 261 -7.41 5.42 46.45
C THR A 261 -8.35 5.33 45.24
N SER A 262 -7.92 4.69 44.15
CA SER A 262 -8.71 4.48 42.93
C SER A 262 -9.11 3.02 42.78
N THR A 263 -10.15 2.77 42.00
CA THR A 263 -10.60 1.43 41.63
C THR A 263 -10.50 1.26 40.13
N ALA A 264 -10.12 0.07 39.67
CA ALA A 264 -10.15 -0.27 38.26
C ALA A 264 -10.81 -1.63 38.01
N LEU A 265 -11.43 -1.78 36.84
CA LEU A 265 -12.24 -2.93 36.47
C LEU A 265 -11.91 -3.33 35.03
N TRP A 266 -11.49 -4.59 34.85
CA TRP A 266 -11.32 -5.21 33.55
C TRP A 266 -12.70 -5.63 33.02
N HIS A 267 -12.97 -5.31 31.76
CA HIS A 267 -14.15 -5.73 31.03
C HIS A 267 -13.72 -6.58 29.84
N TRP A 268 -14.19 -7.83 29.83
CA TRP A 268 -13.78 -8.83 28.86
C TRP A 268 -14.79 -8.96 27.72
N ALA A 269 -14.34 -9.41 26.55
CA ALA A 269 -15.18 -9.56 25.36
C ALA A 269 -16.38 -10.51 25.56
N ASP A 270 -16.27 -11.49 26.45
CA ASP A 270 -17.36 -12.41 26.80
C ASP A 270 -18.43 -11.79 27.74
N GLY A 271 -18.29 -10.50 28.05
CA GLY A 271 -19.21 -9.73 28.88
C GLY A 271 -18.98 -9.86 30.38
N THR A 272 -18.00 -10.65 30.81
CA THR A 272 -17.60 -10.74 32.22
C THR A 272 -16.71 -9.56 32.63
N THR A 273 -16.64 -9.31 33.94
CA THR A 273 -15.73 -8.30 34.50
C THR A 273 -14.86 -8.90 35.58
N THR A 274 -13.70 -8.30 35.80
CA THR A 274 -12.78 -8.70 36.87
C THR A 274 -12.20 -7.46 37.52
N ALA A 275 -12.36 -7.34 38.85
CA ALA A 275 -11.76 -6.23 39.59
C ALA A 275 -10.24 -6.26 39.40
N ALA A 276 -9.65 -5.14 38.98
CA ALA A 276 -8.21 -5.04 38.88
C ALA A 276 -7.61 -4.87 40.27
N ILE A 277 -6.55 -5.61 40.57
CA ILE A 277 -5.76 -5.46 41.79
C ILE A 277 -4.44 -4.82 41.39
N SER A 278 -4.20 -3.59 41.84
CA SER A 278 -2.99 -2.83 41.52
C SER A 278 -1.73 -3.66 41.79
N GLY A 279 -0.85 -3.77 40.79
CA GLY A 279 0.39 -4.53 40.90
C GLY A 279 0.26 -6.04 40.64
N GLN A 280 -0.95 -6.56 40.42
CA GLN A 280 -1.18 -8.00 40.18
C GLN A 280 -1.75 -8.24 38.76
N PRO A 281 -1.30 -9.31 38.08
CA PRO A 281 -1.90 -9.74 36.83
C PRO A 281 -3.33 -10.26 37.02
N ALA A 282 -4.14 -10.10 35.99
CA ALA A 282 -5.47 -10.67 35.84
C ALA A 282 -5.48 -11.57 34.59
N THR A 283 -5.64 -12.87 34.80
CA THR A 283 -5.76 -13.85 33.73
C THR A 283 -7.24 -14.05 33.37
N LYS A 284 -7.55 -13.93 32.08
CA LYS A 284 -8.85 -14.27 31.51
C LYS A 284 -8.68 -15.45 30.57
N ASN A 285 -9.48 -16.51 30.80
CA ASN A 285 -9.54 -17.70 29.94
C ASN A 285 -10.93 -17.84 29.31
N GLY A 286 -11.05 -18.69 28.29
CA GLY A 286 -12.32 -19.04 27.66
C GLY A 286 -12.89 -17.95 26.76
N LEU A 287 -12.05 -17.09 26.19
CA LEU A 287 -12.47 -16.11 25.19
C LEU A 287 -12.70 -16.76 23.82
N GLY A 288 -12.15 -17.96 23.59
CA GLY A 288 -12.19 -18.65 22.30
C GLY A 288 -11.09 -18.18 21.34
N ALA A 289 -11.01 -18.83 20.17
CA ALA A 289 -10.05 -18.45 19.13
C ALA A 289 -10.45 -17.12 18.47
N GLY A 290 -9.46 -16.33 18.05
CA GLY A 290 -9.66 -15.05 17.37
C GLY A 290 -9.35 -13.84 18.24
N THR A 291 -9.55 -12.65 17.67
CA THR A 291 -9.29 -11.36 18.34
C THR A 291 -10.51 -10.90 19.13
N HIS A 292 -10.28 -10.36 20.32
CA HIS A 292 -11.27 -10.02 21.32
C HIS A 292 -11.09 -8.58 21.77
N GLN A 293 -12.17 -7.79 21.74
CA GLN A 293 -12.16 -6.41 22.20
C GLN A 293 -12.47 -6.35 23.69
N ASN A 294 -11.55 -5.78 24.45
CA ASN A 294 -11.63 -5.63 25.90
C ASN A 294 -11.42 -4.16 26.27
N TYR A 295 -11.71 -3.79 27.52
CA TYR A 295 -11.37 -2.47 28.01
C TYR A 295 -11.16 -2.46 29.53
N LEU A 296 -10.37 -1.51 30.01
CA LEU A 296 -10.20 -1.20 31.41
C LEU A 296 -10.95 0.10 31.72
N THR A 297 -11.76 0.13 32.77
CA THR A 297 -12.24 1.37 33.38
C THR A 297 -11.49 1.63 34.67
N ILE A 298 -10.97 2.85 34.87
CA ILE A 298 -10.35 3.30 36.12
C ILE A 298 -11.05 4.55 36.63
N SER A 299 -11.38 4.58 37.93
CA SER A 299 -12.13 5.67 38.56
C SER A 299 -11.43 7.03 38.52
N ASN A 300 -10.11 7.05 38.32
CA ASN A 300 -9.32 8.26 38.12
C ASN A 300 -8.12 7.94 37.21
N GLY A 301 -8.12 8.45 35.96
CA GLY A 301 -7.02 8.23 35.01
C GLY A 301 -5.65 8.69 35.51
N LEU A 302 -5.62 9.74 36.35
CA LEU A 302 -4.39 10.25 36.97
C LEU A 302 -3.78 9.29 37.99
N ALA A 303 -4.51 8.28 38.43
CA ALA A 303 -4.00 7.28 39.35
C ALA A 303 -3.26 6.14 38.65
N LEU A 304 -3.43 5.96 37.34
CA LEU A 304 -2.79 4.89 36.58
C LEU A 304 -1.29 5.18 36.43
N THR A 305 -0.47 4.20 36.76
CA THR A 305 1.00 4.28 36.74
C THR A 305 1.64 3.23 35.83
N ARG A 306 0.94 2.11 35.57
CA ARG A 306 1.36 1.06 34.62
C ARG A 306 0.16 0.49 33.89
N PHE A 307 0.34 0.16 32.61
CA PHE A 307 -0.61 -0.62 31.82
C PHE A 307 0.11 -1.60 30.88
N GLY A 308 -0.51 -2.76 30.62
CA GLY A 308 -0.09 -3.68 29.57
C GLY A 308 -0.16 -5.15 30.02
N ALA A 309 0.71 -5.97 29.45
CA ALA A 309 0.79 -7.39 29.74
C ALA A 309 1.19 -7.69 31.20
N GLY A 310 0.64 -8.77 31.75
CA GLY A 310 0.90 -9.26 33.09
C GLY A 310 2.32 -9.77 33.27
N ASN A 311 2.70 -10.76 32.46
CA ASN A 311 4.02 -11.40 32.44
C ASN A 311 4.39 -11.84 31.01
N ALA A 312 5.65 -11.66 30.62
CA ALA A 312 6.36 -12.36 29.53
C ALA A 312 5.58 -12.67 28.21
N GLY A 313 4.79 -11.74 27.68
CA GLY A 313 4.08 -11.90 26.40
C GLY A 313 2.76 -12.67 26.47
N GLU A 314 2.26 -12.96 27.67
CA GLU A 314 0.98 -13.68 27.86
C GLU A 314 -0.25 -12.77 27.73
N GLY A 315 -0.07 -11.47 27.44
CA GLY A 315 -1.19 -10.56 27.18
C GLY A 315 -1.88 -10.89 25.86
N HIS A 316 -1.14 -11.41 24.88
CA HIS A 316 -1.57 -11.59 23.49
C HIS A 316 -2.23 -10.32 22.93
N LEU A 317 -1.69 -9.15 23.26
CA LEU A 317 -2.18 -7.85 22.86
C LEU A 317 -2.09 -7.67 21.34
N VAL A 318 -3.11 -7.03 20.77
CA VAL A 318 -3.22 -6.71 19.34
C VAL A 318 -3.22 -5.20 19.12
N SER A 319 -3.94 -4.46 19.96
CA SER A 319 -3.96 -3.00 19.92
C SER A 319 -4.28 -2.39 21.28
N ILE A 320 -3.89 -1.12 21.49
CA ILE A 320 -4.17 -0.35 22.71
C ILE A 320 -4.58 1.07 22.32
N ASN A 321 -5.58 1.67 22.98
CA ASN A 321 -5.99 3.06 22.79
C ASN A 321 -6.55 3.68 24.08
N GLY A 322 -6.41 5.00 24.25
CA GLY A 322 -6.98 5.76 25.37
C GLY A 322 -5.98 6.11 26.46
N LEU A 323 -4.69 5.86 26.25
CA LEU A 323 -3.62 6.11 27.24
C LEU A 323 -3.33 7.61 27.46
N GLN A 324 -3.58 8.47 26.45
CA GLN A 324 -3.47 9.93 26.56
C GLN A 324 -4.43 10.58 27.59
N LYS A 325 -5.30 9.80 28.22
CA LYS A 325 -6.17 10.25 29.32
C LYS A 325 -5.58 9.95 30.70
N CYS A 326 -4.42 9.28 30.75
CA CYS A 326 -3.76 8.81 31.97
C CYS A 326 -2.39 9.50 32.13
N SER A 327 -2.39 10.81 32.37
CA SER A 327 -1.18 11.63 32.27
C SER A 327 -0.06 11.28 33.27
N ASN A 328 -0.37 10.51 34.33
CA ASN A 328 0.62 10.02 35.31
C ASN A 328 1.17 8.62 35.01
N MET A 329 0.74 8.00 33.90
CA MET A 329 1.19 6.66 33.55
C MET A 329 2.68 6.67 33.23
N ALA A 330 3.43 5.78 33.88
CA ALA A 330 4.88 5.75 33.84
C ALA A 330 5.46 4.55 33.08
N ILE A 331 4.71 3.45 32.97
CA ILE A 331 5.18 2.19 32.39
C ILE A 331 4.15 1.66 31.40
N LEU A 332 4.56 1.49 30.15
CA LEU A 332 3.83 0.73 29.14
C LEU A 332 4.55 -0.60 28.91
N TYR A 333 3.89 -1.71 29.25
CA TYR A 333 4.51 -3.03 29.23
C TYR A 333 3.89 -3.95 28.17
N ALA A 334 4.55 -4.12 27.02
CA ALA A 334 4.12 -5.00 25.92
C ALA A 334 5.24 -5.94 25.44
N TYR A 335 6.12 -6.34 26.36
CA TYR A 335 7.25 -7.21 26.06
C TYR A 335 6.78 -8.59 25.59
N LEU A 336 7.29 -9.06 24.45
CA LEU A 336 6.93 -10.32 23.76
C LEU A 336 5.49 -10.40 23.24
N GLU A 337 4.80 -9.26 23.11
CA GLU A 337 3.45 -9.20 22.54
C GLU A 337 3.49 -9.25 21.01
N ASN A 338 3.81 -10.41 20.45
CA ASN A 338 4.06 -10.61 19.01
C ASN A 338 2.85 -10.30 18.10
N TYR A 339 1.66 -10.07 18.65
CA TYR A 339 0.47 -9.70 17.88
C TYR A 339 0.14 -8.22 17.94
N LEU A 340 0.87 -7.43 18.75
CA LEU A 340 0.59 -6.01 18.93
C LEU A 340 1.00 -5.25 17.69
N THR A 341 0.03 -4.69 16.96
CA THR A 341 0.23 -3.97 15.70
C THR A 341 0.00 -2.47 15.81
N SER A 342 -0.65 -1.99 16.87
CA SER A 342 -0.84 -0.54 17.08
C SER A 342 -0.91 -0.11 18.54
N ILE A 343 -0.39 1.09 18.80
CA ILE A 343 -0.50 1.79 20.08
C ILE A 343 -1.04 3.19 19.78
N GLY A 344 -2.22 3.51 20.28
CA GLY A 344 -2.77 4.85 20.16
C GLY A 344 -1.99 5.88 20.97
N ASP A 345 -2.30 7.15 20.75
CA ASP A 345 -1.68 8.33 21.38
C ASP A 345 -1.32 8.14 22.88
N THR A 346 -0.04 8.36 23.17
CA THR A 346 0.57 8.36 24.49
C THR A 346 1.22 9.71 24.87
N SER A 347 1.12 10.72 24.02
CA SER A 347 1.85 12.01 24.10
C SER A 347 1.69 12.78 25.41
N THR A 348 0.56 12.62 26.09
CA THR A 348 0.24 13.32 27.35
C THR A 348 0.58 12.50 28.60
N ALA A 349 0.99 11.23 28.44
CA ALA A 349 1.39 10.36 29.53
C ALA A 349 2.89 10.51 29.83
N ILE A 350 3.26 10.52 31.11
CA ILE A 350 4.67 10.61 31.55
C ILE A 350 5.40 9.26 31.53
N ILE A 351 5.25 8.51 30.43
CA ILE A 351 5.83 7.18 30.30
C ILE A 351 7.35 7.32 30.29
N ARG A 352 8.00 6.67 31.25
CA ARG A 352 9.47 6.59 31.36
C ARG A 352 10.00 5.21 31.01
N GLU A 353 9.13 4.22 30.85
CA GLU A 353 9.49 2.85 30.50
C GLU A 353 8.54 2.32 29.42
N TYR A 354 9.05 2.15 28.21
CA TYR A 354 8.38 1.49 27.09
C TYR A 354 8.99 0.12 26.85
N HIS A 355 8.27 -0.96 27.16
CA HIS A 355 8.74 -2.33 26.93
C HIS A 355 8.06 -2.91 25.68
N LEU A 356 8.60 -2.65 24.48
CA LEU A 356 8.01 -3.00 23.18
C LEU A 356 8.86 -4.00 22.37
N ALA A 357 9.81 -4.69 23.01
CA ALA A 357 10.59 -5.70 22.31
C ALA A 357 9.72 -6.93 21.98
N ASN A 358 9.88 -7.43 20.75
CA ASN A 358 9.14 -8.53 20.11
C ASN A 358 7.64 -8.27 20.01
N THR A 359 7.28 -7.09 19.50
CA THR A 359 5.94 -6.74 19.03
C THR A 359 5.86 -6.80 17.51
N SER A 360 4.64 -6.78 16.94
CA SER A 360 4.40 -6.63 15.49
C SER A 360 4.14 -5.18 15.06
N LEU A 361 4.55 -4.19 15.86
CA LEU A 361 4.52 -2.78 15.48
C LEU A 361 5.37 -2.58 14.22
N ASN A 362 4.82 -1.85 13.25
CA ASN A 362 5.59 -1.43 12.08
C ASN A 362 6.43 -0.18 12.42
N SER A 363 7.33 0.21 11.51
CA SER A 363 8.24 1.34 11.75
C SER A 363 7.53 2.67 11.96
N ALA A 364 6.42 2.92 11.26
CA ALA A 364 5.65 4.17 11.39
C ALA A 364 4.98 4.29 12.76
N GLU A 365 4.35 3.20 13.25
CA GLU A 365 3.77 3.16 14.60
C GLU A 365 4.85 3.38 15.67
N LEU A 366 6.06 2.87 15.46
CA LEU A 366 7.16 3.12 16.39
C LEU A 366 7.70 4.56 16.30
N ASP A 367 7.63 5.21 15.13
CA ASP A 367 7.97 6.63 14.99
C ASP A 367 7.05 7.51 15.85
N ASP A 368 5.75 7.23 15.83
CA ASP A 368 4.77 7.93 16.67
C ASP A 368 5.06 7.72 18.16
N VAL A 369 5.50 6.52 18.58
CA VAL A 369 5.94 6.26 19.97
C VAL A 369 7.15 7.12 20.36
N PHE A 370 8.13 7.29 19.47
CA PHE A 370 9.28 8.17 19.72
C PHE A 370 8.85 9.63 19.83
N ALA A 371 7.99 10.09 18.92
CA ALA A 371 7.44 11.45 18.93
C ALA A 371 6.64 11.72 20.22
N ASP A 372 5.78 10.78 20.64
CA ASP A 372 5.03 10.87 21.89
C ASP A 372 5.94 10.94 23.11
N ALA A 373 6.98 10.10 23.16
CA ALA A 373 7.96 10.11 24.24
C ALA A 373 8.68 11.46 24.33
N VAL A 374 8.97 12.11 23.19
CA VAL A 374 9.52 13.47 23.14
C VAL A 374 8.49 14.51 23.58
N ALA A 375 7.25 14.42 23.11
CA ALA A 375 6.16 15.34 23.48
C ALA A 375 5.87 15.33 25.00
N SER A 376 6.01 14.17 25.65
CA SER A 376 5.78 14.03 27.10
C SER A 376 6.71 14.90 27.98
N GLY A 377 7.87 15.32 27.44
CA GLY A 377 8.87 16.09 28.18
C GLY A 377 9.68 15.29 29.22
N VAL A 378 9.47 13.97 29.32
CA VAL A 378 10.15 13.10 30.29
C VAL A 378 11.65 13.02 30.01
N ARG A 379 12.45 13.01 31.08
CA ARG A 379 13.92 12.86 31.05
C ARG A 379 14.34 11.57 31.75
N GLY A 380 15.37 10.90 31.24
CA GLY A 380 15.93 9.70 31.87
C GLY A 380 15.04 8.46 31.81
N GLY A 381 14.46 8.15 30.63
CA GLY A 381 13.62 6.97 30.41
C GLY A 381 14.35 5.80 29.76
N ILE A 382 13.64 4.69 29.56
CA ILE A 382 14.12 3.50 28.84
C ILE A 382 13.06 3.04 27.83
N LEU A 383 13.49 2.74 26.60
CA LEU A 383 12.63 2.19 25.55
C LEU A 383 13.30 0.95 24.94
N TRP A 384 12.58 -0.18 24.96
CA TRP A 384 12.95 -1.42 24.28
C TRP A 384 12.06 -1.63 23.06
N ALA A 385 12.63 -1.88 21.89
CA ALA A 385 11.88 -2.26 20.69
C ALA A 385 12.70 -3.17 19.76
N SER A 386 12.03 -3.99 18.95
CA SER A 386 12.71 -4.90 18.00
C SER A 386 13.06 -4.27 16.65
N ILE A 387 12.56 -3.06 16.39
CA ILE A 387 12.86 -2.23 15.23
C ILE A 387 13.25 -0.82 15.70
N SER A 388 13.79 0.01 14.82
CA SER A 388 14.33 1.34 15.16
C SER A 388 13.48 2.53 14.67
N GLY A 389 12.26 2.27 14.19
CA GLY A 389 11.47 3.27 13.46
C GLY A 389 12.07 3.56 12.08
N THR A 390 11.53 4.58 11.40
CA THR A 390 12.08 5.13 10.15
C THR A 390 13.03 6.31 10.43
N SER A 391 13.42 7.03 9.39
CA SER A 391 14.17 8.30 9.50
C SER A 391 13.32 9.45 10.07
N VAL A 392 11.98 9.34 10.05
CA VAL A 392 11.07 10.35 10.60
C VAL A 392 11.34 10.60 12.08
N SER A 393 11.62 9.54 12.85
CA SER A 393 11.91 9.63 14.28
C SER A 393 13.37 9.90 14.63
N ASP A 394 14.25 10.18 13.67
CA ASP A 394 15.69 10.37 13.94
C ASP A 394 15.96 11.55 14.88
N ALA A 395 15.26 12.67 14.66
CA ALA A 395 15.33 13.83 15.55
C ALA A 395 14.79 13.50 16.95
N ASP A 396 13.74 12.68 17.03
CA ASP A 396 13.14 12.29 18.31
C ASP A 396 14.06 11.35 19.09
N LYS A 397 14.64 10.34 18.44
CA LYS A 397 15.63 9.42 19.03
C LYS A 397 16.84 10.20 19.57
N LEU A 398 17.35 11.17 18.81
CA LEU A 398 18.42 12.07 19.26
C LEU A 398 17.98 12.91 20.47
N ALA A 399 16.81 13.55 20.41
CA ALA A 399 16.27 14.37 21.50
C ALA A 399 16.05 13.54 22.78
N LEU A 400 15.64 12.28 22.67
CA LEU A 400 15.51 11.36 23.79
C LEU A 400 16.89 11.03 24.38
N GLN A 401 17.89 10.72 23.54
CA GLN A 401 19.27 10.49 24.00
C GLN A 401 19.84 11.72 24.73
N GLU A 402 19.64 12.93 24.22
CA GLU A 402 20.03 14.19 24.88
C GLU A 402 19.32 14.39 26.23
N ARG A 403 18.08 13.93 26.34
CA ARG A 403 17.30 13.91 27.59
C ARG A 403 17.68 12.75 28.51
N GLY A 404 18.73 12.00 28.19
CA GLY A 404 19.28 10.92 29.00
C GLY A 404 18.52 9.60 28.89
N TRP A 405 17.74 9.39 27.84
CA TRP A 405 17.05 8.12 27.61
C TRP A 405 18.03 7.01 27.18
N THR A 406 17.73 5.79 27.59
CA THR A 406 18.40 4.57 27.09
C THR A 406 17.50 3.89 26.06
N LEU A 407 17.96 3.80 24.82
CA LEU A 407 17.22 3.15 23.72
C LEU A 407 17.83 1.76 23.45
N TYR A 408 17.09 0.71 23.78
CA TYR A 408 17.40 -0.68 23.43
C TYR A 408 16.66 -1.06 22.15
N ILE A 409 17.15 -0.53 21.04
CA ILE A 409 16.64 -0.75 19.68
C ILE A 409 17.78 -1.27 18.78
N PRO A 410 17.49 -1.87 17.60
CA PRO A 410 18.52 -2.20 16.63
C PRO A 410 19.43 -1.01 16.31
N ALA A 411 20.67 -1.30 15.93
CA ALA A 411 21.62 -0.25 15.56
C ALA A 411 21.03 0.65 14.49
N TRP A 412 21.00 1.94 14.78
CA TRP A 412 20.48 2.97 13.93
C TRP A 412 21.57 4.01 13.74
N THR A 413 21.75 4.44 12.50
CA THR A 413 22.54 5.60 12.16
C THR A 413 21.54 6.71 11.91
N PRO A 414 21.52 7.80 12.72
CA PRO A 414 20.73 8.97 12.38
C PRO A 414 21.06 9.30 10.94
N GLN A 415 20.06 9.22 10.07
CA GLN A 415 20.17 9.92 8.81
C GLN A 415 20.44 11.35 9.22
N PRO A 416 21.43 12.02 8.61
CA PRO A 416 21.55 13.45 8.84
C PRO A 416 20.14 13.98 8.59
N THR A 417 19.54 14.58 9.62
CA THR A 417 18.46 15.54 9.41
C THR A 417 18.93 16.30 8.18
N PRO A 418 18.20 16.30 7.04
CA PRO A 418 18.67 17.04 5.88
C PRO A 418 19.05 18.35 6.47
N LEU A 419 20.34 18.67 6.38
CA LEU A 419 20.87 19.84 7.02
C LEU A 419 19.86 20.90 6.53
N GLN A 420 19.05 21.44 7.43
CA GLN A 420 19.00 22.88 7.45
C GLN A 420 20.45 23.22 7.79
N THR A 421 21.33 23.12 6.78
CA THR A 421 22.28 24.14 6.48
C THR A 421 21.47 25.37 6.83
N PRO A 422 21.84 26.11 7.90
CA PRO A 422 21.27 27.43 8.05
C PRO A 422 21.32 28.00 6.65
N LEU A 423 20.14 28.38 6.13
CA LEU A 423 19.99 28.96 4.79
C LEU A 423 21.29 29.73 4.55
N PRO A 424 22.10 29.41 3.52
CA PRO A 424 23.37 30.08 3.33
C PRO A 424 23.09 31.55 3.55
N THR A 425 23.69 32.13 4.60
CA THR A 425 23.32 33.46 5.13
C THR A 425 22.90 34.31 3.95
N PRO A 426 21.62 34.76 3.83
CA PRO A 426 21.03 35.11 2.55
C PRO A 426 22.04 35.92 1.77
N ALA A 427 22.53 35.35 0.66
CA ALA A 427 23.41 36.10 -0.22
C ALA A 427 22.68 37.40 -0.51
N THR A 428 23.33 38.53 -0.29
CA THR A 428 22.78 39.85 -0.58
C THR A 428 22.14 39.83 -1.97
N GLY A 429 20.82 39.97 -2.07
CA GLY A 429 20.09 39.92 -3.35
C GLY A 429 18.86 39.02 -3.44
N ILE A 430 18.47 38.28 -2.39
CA ILE A 430 17.18 37.54 -2.40
C ILE A 430 16.01 38.53 -2.37
N THR A 431 15.23 38.56 -3.43
CA THR A 431 14.07 39.46 -3.57
C THR A 431 12.80 38.73 -3.16
N GLU A 432 12.04 39.32 -2.22
CA GLU A 432 10.72 38.81 -1.84
C GLU A 432 9.78 38.81 -3.05
N GLY A 433 9.07 37.69 -3.29
CA GLY A 433 8.18 37.54 -4.44
C GLY A 433 8.85 37.17 -5.77
N ALA A 434 10.16 36.92 -5.77
CA ALA A 434 10.90 36.39 -6.93
C ALA A 434 11.50 35.01 -6.63
N ILE A 435 11.53 34.14 -7.64
CA ILE A 435 12.36 32.93 -7.62
C ILE A 435 13.80 33.37 -7.90
N THR A 436 14.73 33.06 -7.01
CA THR A 436 16.14 33.49 -7.16
C THR A 436 17.03 32.28 -7.39
N PHE A 437 17.79 32.31 -8.48
CA PHE A 437 18.80 31.31 -8.83
C PHE A 437 20.19 31.87 -8.50
N ILE A 438 21.03 31.05 -7.87
CA ILE A 438 22.46 31.31 -7.71
C ILE A 438 23.20 30.44 -8.72
N THR A 439 23.91 31.06 -9.66
CA THR A 439 24.69 30.38 -10.70
C THR A 439 26.17 30.71 -10.56
N GLU A 440 27.02 29.71 -10.76
CA GLU A 440 28.49 29.84 -10.77
C GLU A 440 29.05 29.95 -12.20
N GLY A 441 28.19 29.84 -13.21
CA GLY A 441 28.56 29.75 -14.62
C GLY A 441 29.00 31.07 -15.24
N SER A 442 29.75 30.99 -16.33
CA SER A 442 30.01 32.18 -17.17
C SER A 442 28.80 32.59 -18.00
N VAL A 443 27.87 31.68 -18.25
CA VAL A 443 26.61 31.91 -18.95
C VAL A 443 25.47 31.34 -18.13
N PHE A 444 24.37 32.08 -18.02
CA PHE A 444 23.10 31.63 -17.46
C PHE A 444 21.99 31.81 -18.50
N ALA A 445 21.48 30.69 -19.00
CA ALA A 445 20.50 30.59 -20.07
C ALA A 445 19.42 29.55 -19.76
N PRO A 446 18.61 29.76 -18.69
CA PRO A 446 17.52 28.85 -18.35
C PRO A 446 16.39 28.93 -19.38
N VAL A 447 15.49 27.94 -19.36
CA VAL A 447 14.24 27.97 -20.10
C VAL A 447 13.07 27.83 -19.14
N ILE A 448 12.03 28.64 -19.34
CA ILE A 448 10.74 28.47 -18.66
C ILE A 448 9.63 28.28 -19.69
N GLN A 449 8.63 27.47 -19.36
CA GLN A 449 7.39 27.42 -20.12
C GLN A 449 6.28 28.11 -19.33
N VAL A 450 5.57 29.03 -19.99
CA VAL A 450 4.40 29.71 -19.45
C VAL A 450 3.18 29.52 -20.35
N THR A 451 1.99 29.63 -19.78
CA THR A 451 0.71 29.63 -20.52
C THR A 451 0.09 31.02 -20.59
N GLY A 452 -0.63 31.32 -21.68
CA GLY A 452 -1.34 32.60 -21.84
C GLY A 452 -0.39 33.79 -21.96
N ASP A 453 -0.89 34.99 -21.62
CA ASP A 453 -0.17 36.27 -21.77
C ASP A 453 0.62 36.66 -20.50
N ALA A 454 1.25 35.68 -19.85
CA ALA A 454 1.98 35.88 -18.61
C ALA A 454 3.15 36.87 -18.79
N GLN A 455 3.30 37.79 -17.84
CA GLN A 455 4.39 38.76 -17.86
C GLN A 455 5.62 38.18 -17.18
N ILE A 456 6.74 38.13 -17.90
CA ILE A 456 8.01 37.57 -17.42
C ILE A 456 8.99 38.71 -17.19
N THR A 457 9.71 38.66 -16.07
CA THR A 457 10.85 39.55 -15.82
C THR A 457 11.97 38.77 -15.15
N TRP A 458 13.07 38.61 -15.89
CA TRP A 458 14.37 38.23 -15.37
C TRP A 458 15.15 39.48 -15.00
N THR A 459 15.84 39.44 -13.87
CA THR A 459 16.83 40.44 -13.45
C THR A 459 18.14 39.74 -13.12
N PHE A 460 19.21 40.10 -13.81
CA PHE A 460 20.53 39.48 -13.65
C PHE A 460 21.41 40.26 -12.68
N ALA A 461 22.52 39.65 -12.25
CA ALA A 461 23.42 40.22 -11.25
C ALA A 461 24.02 41.59 -11.61
N ASP A 462 24.08 41.94 -12.90
CA ASP A 462 24.56 43.26 -13.37
C ASP A 462 23.44 44.29 -13.56
N GLY A 463 22.21 43.97 -13.13
CA GLY A 463 21.04 44.83 -13.21
C GLY A 463 20.34 44.83 -14.58
N THR A 464 20.87 44.11 -15.58
CA THR A 464 20.17 43.93 -16.86
C THR A 464 18.95 43.03 -16.68
N THR A 465 17.93 43.23 -17.54
CA THR A 465 16.67 42.47 -17.48
C THR A 465 16.33 41.79 -18.79
N SER A 466 15.45 40.79 -18.74
CA SER A 466 14.88 40.12 -19.91
C SER A 466 13.43 39.73 -19.65
N SER A 467 12.57 39.85 -20.66
CA SER A 467 11.20 39.32 -20.62
C SER A 467 11.04 38.01 -21.42
N SER A 468 12.16 37.42 -21.86
CA SER A 468 12.17 36.17 -22.62
C SER A 468 11.86 34.98 -21.72
N ASN A 469 11.21 33.97 -22.28
CA ASN A 469 11.10 32.64 -21.68
C ASN A 469 12.40 31.82 -21.81
N THR A 470 13.32 32.26 -22.69
CA THR A 470 14.65 31.70 -22.93
C THR A 470 15.71 32.81 -22.84
N PRO A 471 15.88 33.46 -21.67
CA PRO A 471 16.92 34.47 -21.55
C PRO A 471 18.31 33.85 -21.78
N VAL A 472 19.25 34.66 -22.25
CA VAL A 472 20.68 34.30 -22.28
C VAL A 472 21.44 35.43 -21.63
N LYS A 473 22.16 35.14 -20.56
CA LYS A 473 23.05 36.07 -19.90
C LYS A 473 24.48 35.56 -19.90
N ASP A 474 25.33 36.19 -20.72
CA ASP A 474 26.77 35.97 -20.70
C ASP A 474 27.44 36.99 -19.77
N TYR A 475 28.15 36.47 -18.75
CA TYR A 475 28.92 37.25 -17.79
C TYR A 475 30.44 37.22 -18.10
N GLY A 476 30.87 36.53 -19.16
CA GLY A 476 32.24 36.48 -19.68
C GLY A 476 33.24 35.64 -18.87
N SER A 477 32.92 35.27 -17.63
CA SER A 477 33.77 34.46 -16.74
C SER A 477 32.93 33.73 -15.70
N ALA A 478 33.37 32.58 -15.20
CA ALA A 478 32.68 31.89 -14.10
C ALA A 478 32.71 32.71 -12.81
N GLY A 479 31.68 32.56 -11.97
CA GLY A 479 31.58 33.22 -10.68
C GLY A 479 30.15 33.26 -10.15
N THR A 480 30.01 33.34 -8.82
CA THR A 480 28.74 33.34 -8.10
C THR A 480 27.90 34.56 -8.43
N ARG A 481 26.70 34.34 -8.97
CA ARG A 481 25.79 35.40 -9.43
C ARG A 481 24.34 35.06 -9.16
N THR A 482 23.56 36.09 -8.92
CA THR A 482 22.11 36.01 -8.75
C THR A 482 21.40 36.24 -10.08
N ALA A 483 20.36 35.44 -10.36
CA ALA A 483 19.34 35.75 -11.35
C ALA A 483 17.96 35.61 -10.72
N ALA A 484 17.17 36.67 -10.75
CA ALA A 484 15.82 36.70 -10.18
C ALA A 484 14.77 36.62 -11.29
N LEU A 485 13.79 35.73 -11.11
CA LEU A 485 12.63 35.57 -11.98
C LEU A 485 11.38 36.08 -11.25
N VAL A 486 10.58 36.87 -11.94
CA VAL A 486 9.21 37.21 -11.58
C VAL A 486 8.30 36.87 -12.76
N VAL A 487 7.25 36.08 -12.51
CA VAL A 487 6.20 35.82 -13.50
C VAL A 487 4.85 36.21 -12.93
N THR A 488 4.06 36.98 -13.69
CA THR A 488 2.71 37.38 -13.29
C THR A 488 1.67 36.87 -14.29
N PRO A 489 0.74 35.99 -13.90
CA PRO A 489 0.67 35.29 -12.60
C PRO A 489 1.64 34.09 -12.52
N TRP A 490 2.08 33.72 -11.31
CA TRP A 490 2.88 32.51 -11.10
C TRP A 490 2.19 31.22 -11.56
N SER A 491 0.86 31.21 -11.52
CA SER A 491 0.05 30.09 -12.01
C SER A 491 0.21 29.80 -13.51
N ALA A 492 0.83 30.70 -14.27
CA ALA A 492 1.12 30.48 -15.67
C ALA A 492 2.38 29.63 -15.89
N VAL A 493 3.28 29.50 -14.91
CA VAL A 493 4.55 28.77 -15.08
C VAL A 493 4.31 27.26 -14.97
N THR A 494 4.53 26.55 -16.08
CA THR A 494 4.33 25.09 -16.14
C THR A 494 5.63 24.30 -16.17
N ARG A 495 6.74 24.90 -16.61
CA ARG A 495 8.07 24.27 -16.58
C ARG A 495 9.15 25.29 -16.20
N ILE A 496 10.12 24.83 -15.40
CA ILE A 496 11.40 25.49 -15.18
C ILE A 496 12.50 24.48 -15.55
N ASN A 497 13.37 24.86 -16.46
CA ASN A 497 14.45 24.03 -16.98
C ASN A 497 15.77 24.80 -16.90
N ILE A 498 16.59 24.41 -15.93
CA ILE A 498 17.94 24.92 -15.70
C ILE A 498 19.00 23.84 -16.00
N GLY A 499 18.64 22.77 -16.70
CA GLY A 499 19.53 21.67 -17.01
C GLY A 499 18.74 20.43 -17.42
N TYR A 500 18.92 20.00 -18.66
CA TYR A 500 18.31 18.80 -19.23
C TYR A 500 18.98 18.43 -20.55
N ASP A 501 19.33 17.16 -20.73
CA ASP A 501 19.93 16.66 -21.98
C ASP A 501 19.31 15.35 -22.48
N ALA A 502 18.28 14.84 -21.80
CA ALA A 502 17.71 13.51 -22.02
C ALA A 502 18.74 12.36 -21.98
N GLY A 503 19.88 12.53 -21.30
CA GLY A 503 20.99 11.57 -21.27
C GLY A 503 20.62 10.19 -20.70
N ASP A 504 19.53 10.13 -19.95
CA ASP A 504 18.96 8.92 -19.38
C ASP A 504 17.78 8.36 -20.21
N SER A 505 17.56 8.83 -21.45
CA SER A 505 16.34 8.57 -22.25
C SER A 505 15.08 9.27 -21.72
N GLY A 506 15.23 10.50 -21.23
CA GLY A 506 14.11 11.37 -20.90
C GLY A 506 13.26 11.81 -22.10
N SER A 507 12.16 12.52 -21.84
CA SER A 507 11.24 13.00 -22.87
C SER A 507 11.90 13.92 -23.90
N SER A 508 11.69 13.66 -25.19
CA SER A 508 12.07 14.58 -26.27
C SER A 508 11.22 15.85 -26.35
N SER A 509 10.17 15.95 -25.52
CA SER A 509 9.30 17.14 -25.44
C SER A 509 9.87 18.27 -24.59
N ILE A 510 10.94 17.99 -23.82
CA ILE A 510 11.64 18.96 -23.00
C ILE A 510 12.88 19.42 -23.78
N GLU A 511 13.02 20.73 -23.94
CA GLU A 511 14.18 21.32 -24.61
C GLU A 511 15.49 21.04 -23.89
N PHE A 512 16.57 20.86 -24.65
CA PHE A 512 17.89 20.67 -24.06
C PHE A 512 18.43 21.99 -23.51
N VAL A 513 18.87 21.96 -22.26
CA VAL A 513 19.50 23.05 -21.55
C VAL A 513 20.78 22.49 -20.93
N PRO A 514 21.97 23.00 -21.27
CA PRO A 514 23.21 22.51 -20.67
C PRO A 514 23.24 22.84 -19.16
N ASP A 515 24.23 22.31 -18.44
CA ASP A 515 24.50 22.70 -17.05
C ASP A 515 24.52 24.23 -16.90
N GLN A 516 23.70 24.76 -16.00
CA GLN A 516 23.63 26.18 -15.68
C GLN A 516 24.45 26.54 -14.44
N HIS A 517 25.16 25.57 -13.89
CA HIS A 517 25.99 25.67 -12.69
C HIS A 517 25.23 26.31 -11.52
N VAL A 518 23.94 25.99 -11.39
CA VAL A 518 23.09 26.54 -10.33
C VAL A 518 23.41 25.83 -9.02
N SER A 519 23.87 26.59 -8.02
CA SER A 519 24.25 26.10 -6.70
C SER A 519 23.14 26.24 -5.66
N ALA A 520 22.15 27.13 -5.89
CA ALA A 520 20.98 27.28 -5.03
C ALA A 520 19.79 27.87 -5.78
N VAL A 521 18.58 27.51 -5.34
CA VAL A 521 17.32 28.15 -5.75
C VAL A 521 16.51 28.51 -4.51
N TYR A 522 16.00 29.73 -4.46
CA TYR A 522 15.15 30.23 -3.39
C TYR A 522 13.75 30.53 -3.89
N ASN A 523 12.76 30.38 -3.01
CA ASN A 523 11.34 30.69 -3.23
C ASN A 523 10.67 29.90 -4.36
N VAL A 524 11.15 28.69 -4.68
CA VAL A 524 10.53 27.84 -5.71
C VAL A 524 9.06 27.52 -5.41
N ASN A 525 8.65 27.57 -4.13
CA ASN A 525 7.26 27.43 -3.69
C ASN A 525 6.30 28.48 -4.29
N LEU A 526 6.79 29.59 -4.86
CA LEU A 526 5.96 30.57 -5.56
C LEU A 526 5.22 29.98 -6.77
N VAL A 527 5.75 28.91 -7.37
CA VAL A 527 5.09 28.19 -8.48
C VAL A 527 4.32 26.95 -8.01
N ALA A 528 4.24 26.67 -6.71
CA ALA A 528 3.31 25.67 -6.18
C ALA A 528 1.87 26.22 -6.17
N PRO A 529 0.85 25.41 -6.47
CA PRO A 529 0.91 24.00 -6.88
C PRO A 529 1.02 23.81 -8.41
N TYR A 530 1.30 24.86 -9.19
CA TYR A 530 1.07 24.93 -10.64
C TYR A 530 2.16 24.31 -11.51
N LEU A 531 3.41 24.27 -11.01
CA LEU A 531 4.54 23.76 -11.76
C LEU A 531 4.32 22.29 -12.11
N ARG A 532 4.47 21.93 -13.38
CA ARG A 532 4.32 20.56 -13.87
C ARG A 532 5.66 19.86 -14.09
N GLN A 533 6.69 20.60 -14.49
CA GLN A 533 7.98 20.02 -14.86
C GLN A 533 9.14 20.82 -14.27
N TRP A 534 10.05 20.13 -13.59
CA TRP A 534 11.29 20.69 -13.09
C TRP A 534 12.48 19.95 -13.68
N CYS A 535 13.42 20.67 -14.27
CA CYS A 535 14.65 20.10 -14.81
C CYS A 535 15.87 20.86 -14.28
N SER A 536 16.78 20.14 -13.66
CA SER A 536 18.02 20.69 -13.10
C SER A 536 19.20 19.72 -13.18
N SER A 537 19.24 18.85 -14.19
CA SER A 537 20.37 17.95 -14.43
C SER A 537 21.71 18.69 -14.44
N TYR A 538 22.77 18.05 -13.96
CA TYR A 538 24.16 18.54 -13.86
C TYR A 538 24.42 19.72 -12.91
N ASN A 539 23.38 20.30 -12.32
CA ASN A 539 23.55 21.46 -11.45
C ASN A 539 24.12 21.08 -10.08
N GLN A 540 24.42 22.10 -9.28
CA GLN A 540 25.14 22.00 -8.01
C GLN A 540 24.22 22.25 -6.80
N LEU A 541 22.94 21.91 -6.95
CA LEU A 541 21.95 22.05 -5.90
C LEU A 541 22.21 21.03 -4.79
N THR A 542 22.02 21.43 -3.54
CA THR A 542 22.19 20.55 -2.38
C THR A 542 20.88 19.95 -1.87
N SER A 543 19.78 20.65 -2.09
CA SER A 543 18.44 20.23 -1.67
C SER A 543 17.37 20.77 -2.60
N LEU A 544 16.28 20.02 -2.78
CA LEU A 544 15.07 20.46 -3.47
C LEU A 544 13.83 20.18 -2.61
N ASP A 545 12.93 21.16 -2.49
CA ASP A 545 11.67 20.99 -1.77
C ASP A 545 10.49 21.17 -2.72
N PHE A 546 9.80 20.07 -3.01
CA PHE A 546 8.59 20.00 -3.83
C PHE A 546 7.34 19.69 -3.00
N SER A 547 7.36 19.97 -1.69
CA SER A 547 6.19 19.77 -0.85
C SER A 547 4.97 20.55 -1.35
N ASN A 548 3.84 19.85 -1.52
CA ASN A 548 2.57 20.39 -2.04
C ASN A 548 2.59 20.85 -3.51
N PHE A 549 3.54 20.37 -4.31
CA PHE A 549 3.52 20.59 -5.76
C PHE A 549 2.54 19.62 -6.45
N THR A 550 1.25 19.84 -6.23
CA THR A 550 0.22 18.86 -6.58
C THR A 550 -0.01 18.66 -8.08
N GLN A 551 0.55 19.51 -8.96
CA GLN A 551 0.52 19.32 -10.42
C GLN A 551 1.85 18.86 -11.02
N LEU A 552 2.90 18.69 -10.20
CA LEU A 552 4.22 18.26 -10.66
C LEU A 552 4.13 16.83 -11.19
N ASP A 553 4.39 16.67 -12.49
CA ASP A 553 4.31 15.39 -13.20
C ASP A 553 5.68 14.83 -13.59
N THR A 554 6.71 15.68 -13.71
CA THR A 554 8.06 15.30 -14.15
C THR A 554 9.14 16.02 -13.35
N ILE A 555 10.13 15.27 -12.84
CA ILE A 555 11.37 15.79 -12.27
C ILE A 555 12.57 15.18 -13.01
N GLU A 556 13.50 16.01 -13.46
CA GLU A 556 14.75 15.61 -14.11
C GLU A 556 15.95 16.22 -13.37
N CYS A 557 16.72 15.40 -12.64
CA CYS A 557 17.89 15.84 -11.87
C CYS A 557 19.14 14.99 -12.17
N PHE A 558 19.27 14.43 -13.37
CA PHE A 558 20.39 13.56 -13.75
C PHE A 558 21.77 14.18 -13.48
N LEU A 559 22.69 13.43 -12.89
CA LEU A 559 24.09 13.83 -12.64
C LEU A 559 24.27 15.09 -11.77
N SER A 560 23.34 15.34 -10.84
CA SER A 560 23.40 16.45 -9.89
C SER A 560 24.09 16.03 -8.59
N ARG A 561 25.39 15.70 -8.64
CA ARG A 561 26.20 15.05 -7.57
C ARG A 561 26.39 15.84 -6.27
N SER A 562 25.66 16.91 -6.06
CA SER A 562 25.62 17.63 -4.78
C SER A 562 24.27 17.48 -4.10
N LEU A 563 23.26 16.91 -4.77
CA LEU A 563 21.88 16.87 -4.35
C LEU A 563 21.66 15.77 -3.29
N GLN A 564 21.75 16.15 -2.03
CA GLN A 564 21.67 15.20 -0.92
C GLN A 564 20.25 14.95 -0.42
N SER A 565 19.30 15.85 -0.71
CA SER A 565 17.92 15.72 -0.25
C SER A 565 16.88 16.21 -1.26
N VAL A 566 15.75 15.52 -1.29
CA VAL A 566 14.55 15.94 -2.01
C VAL A 566 13.31 15.68 -1.15
N ASN A 567 12.40 16.65 -1.08
CA ASN A 567 11.10 16.49 -0.41
C ASN A 567 9.98 16.35 -1.44
N LEU A 568 9.30 15.20 -1.45
CA LEU A 568 8.22 14.86 -2.37
C LEU A 568 6.84 14.75 -1.69
N THR A 569 6.69 15.31 -0.49
CA THR A 569 5.43 15.27 0.27
C THR A 569 4.27 15.88 -0.54
N ASN A 570 3.15 15.16 -0.65
CA ASN A 570 1.96 15.61 -1.39
C ASN A 570 2.25 15.96 -2.87
N THR A 571 2.78 14.99 -3.63
CA THR A 571 3.05 15.09 -5.08
C THR A 571 2.22 14.06 -5.89
N PRO A 572 0.87 14.08 -5.79
CA PRO A 572 0.00 13.02 -6.31
C PRO A 572 -0.01 12.85 -7.82
N GLU A 573 0.44 13.84 -8.59
CA GLU A 573 0.47 13.79 -10.06
C GLU A 573 1.84 13.41 -10.64
N LEU A 574 2.85 13.17 -9.79
CA LEU A 574 4.21 12.83 -10.23
C LEU A 574 4.18 11.50 -10.97
N LYS A 575 4.60 11.51 -12.23
CA LYS A 575 4.63 10.32 -13.12
C LYS A 575 6.05 9.85 -13.39
N ARG A 576 7.02 10.76 -13.30
CA ARG A 576 8.42 10.48 -13.57
C ARG A 576 9.33 11.25 -12.64
N ALA A 577 10.28 10.54 -12.05
CA ALA A 577 11.30 11.11 -11.17
C ALA A 577 12.68 10.55 -11.52
N CYS A 578 13.55 11.44 -12.02
CA CYS A 578 14.96 11.12 -12.25
C CYS A 578 15.85 11.85 -11.24
N PHE A 579 16.55 11.04 -10.45
CA PHE A 579 17.56 11.38 -9.45
C PHE A 579 18.79 10.47 -9.58
N GLU A 580 19.12 10.06 -10.81
CA GLU A 580 20.28 9.22 -11.05
C GLU A 580 21.58 10.02 -10.89
N ASP A 581 22.53 9.48 -10.12
CA ASP A 581 23.84 10.07 -9.81
C ASP A 581 23.73 11.45 -9.11
N CYS A 582 23.02 11.49 -7.98
CA CYS A 582 22.69 12.72 -7.23
C CYS A 582 23.30 12.83 -5.82
N ASP A 583 23.87 11.75 -5.25
CA ASP A 583 24.29 11.67 -3.84
C ASP A 583 23.15 11.81 -2.80
N LEU A 584 21.91 11.44 -3.17
CA LEU A 584 20.77 11.45 -2.25
C LEU A 584 21.00 10.53 -1.05
N LEU A 585 20.69 11.04 0.15
CA LEU A 585 20.82 10.31 1.41
C LEU A 585 19.51 9.61 1.83
N ASN A 586 18.38 10.04 1.27
CA ASN A 586 17.07 9.41 1.44
C ASN A 586 16.26 9.53 0.15
N LEU A 587 15.29 8.63 -0.02
CA LEU A 587 14.31 8.71 -1.10
C LEU A 587 12.96 8.15 -0.63
N ASP A 588 11.98 9.04 -0.50
CA ASP A 588 10.59 8.69 -0.18
C ASP A 588 9.68 9.13 -1.33
N VAL A 589 9.03 8.15 -1.96
CA VAL A 589 8.09 8.35 -3.06
C VAL A 589 6.67 7.88 -2.69
N SER A 590 6.42 7.63 -1.41
CA SER A 590 5.16 7.05 -0.89
C SER A 590 3.93 7.92 -1.14
N GLN A 591 4.11 9.23 -1.32
CA GLN A 591 3.04 10.20 -1.57
C GLN A 591 2.94 10.63 -3.05
N SER A 592 3.47 9.81 -3.96
CA SER A 592 3.45 10.05 -5.40
C SER A 592 2.69 8.96 -6.17
N PRO A 593 1.45 8.57 -5.81
CA PRO A 593 0.76 7.34 -6.26
C PRO A 593 0.66 7.10 -7.77
N LYS A 594 0.92 8.11 -8.62
CA LYS A 594 0.95 7.98 -10.09
C LYS A 594 2.35 7.79 -10.69
N LEU A 595 3.39 7.67 -9.86
CA LEU A 595 4.77 7.52 -10.31
C LEU A 595 4.88 6.22 -11.10
N GLY A 596 5.28 6.34 -12.36
CA GLY A 596 5.46 5.23 -13.27
C GLY A 596 6.93 4.92 -13.56
N ASP A 597 7.76 5.97 -13.60
CA ASP A 597 9.17 5.90 -14.03
C ASP A 597 10.06 6.48 -12.94
N LEU A 598 10.76 5.60 -12.20
CA LEU A 598 11.70 5.96 -11.16
C LEU A 598 13.14 5.64 -11.59
N ARG A 599 14.00 6.67 -11.57
CA ARG A 599 15.43 6.54 -11.82
C ARG A 599 16.18 7.10 -10.63
N GLY A 600 16.68 6.23 -9.77
CA GLY A 600 17.39 6.54 -8.53
C GLY A 600 18.75 5.86 -8.43
N ALA A 601 19.33 5.41 -9.54
CA ALA A 601 20.63 4.75 -9.56
C ALA A 601 21.77 5.64 -9.04
N VAL A 602 22.82 5.02 -8.49
CA VAL A 602 24.06 5.70 -8.04
C VAL A 602 23.76 6.83 -7.04
N ASN A 603 23.36 6.46 -5.84
CA ASN A 603 23.07 7.38 -4.74
C ASN A 603 23.67 6.84 -3.43
N GLN A 604 23.30 7.46 -2.30
CA GLN A 604 23.82 7.14 -0.97
C GLN A 604 22.72 6.71 0.03
N TYR A 605 21.47 6.57 -0.42
CA TYR A 605 20.35 6.23 0.45
C TYR A 605 20.38 4.75 0.88
N PRO A 606 20.11 4.43 2.16
CA PRO A 606 20.09 3.05 2.66
C PRO A 606 18.72 2.36 2.49
N SER A 607 17.66 3.10 2.15
CA SER A 607 16.32 2.59 1.89
C SER A 607 15.58 3.47 0.89
N ILE A 608 14.51 2.92 0.30
CA ILE A 608 13.55 3.64 -0.53
C ILE A 608 12.16 3.32 0.03
N GLU A 609 11.34 4.33 0.23
CA GLU A 609 9.94 4.17 0.68
C GLU A 609 8.98 4.30 -0.50
N PHE A 610 8.32 3.19 -0.84
CA PHE A 610 7.35 3.13 -1.96
C PHE A 610 5.90 3.37 -1.51
N GLY A 611 5.48 3.00 -0.30
CA GLY A 611 4.06 3.09 0.08
C GLY A 611 3.12 2.40 -0.93
N SER A 612 1.99 3.03 -1.27
CA SER A 612 1.05 2.50 -2.28
C SER A 612 1.44 2.81 -3.73
N VAL A 613 2.57 3.52 -3.97
CA VAL A 613 2.94 3.95 -5.32
C VAL A 613 3.37 2.80 -6.23
N GLY A 614 3.85 1.70 -5.66
CA GLY A 614 4.36 0.56 -6.41
C GLY A 614 3.36 0.04 -7.45
N GLU A 615 2.06 0.22 -7.21
CA GLU A 615 0.97 -0.17 -8.11
C GLU A 615 1.10 0.41 -9.53
N SER A 616 1.62 1.64 -9.68
CA SER A 616 1.71 2.34 -10.98
C SER A 616 3.10 2.25 -11.63
N ILE A 617 4.11 1.75 -10.91
CA ILE A 617 5.50 1.79 -11.37
C ILE A 617 5.74 0.74 -12.46
N TRP A 618 6.10 1.20 -13.65
CA TRP A 618 6.52 0.36 -14.77
C TRP A 618 8.04 0.31 -14.95
N HIS A 619 8.80 1.30 -14.43
CA HIS A 619 10.25 1.31 -14.52
C HIS A 619 10.90 1.68 -13.18
N ILE A 620 11.81 0.82 -12.74
CA ILE A 620 12.69 1.05 -11.59
C ILE A 620 14.12 0.88 -12.06
N CYS A 621 14.88 1.97 -12.04
CA CYS A 621 16.34 1.96 -12.17
C CYS A 621 16.96 2.46 -10.88
N ILE A 622 17.37 1.56 -10.00
CA ILE A 622 18.02 1.90 -8.71
C ILE A 622 19.38 1.23 -8.53
N ARG A 623 19.95 0.69 -9.61
CA ARG A 623 21.28 0.08 -9.67
C ARG A 623 22.38 0.88 -8.98
N ASP A 624 23.44 0.17 -8.61
CA ASP A 624 24.67 0.68 -8.00
C ASP A 624 24.43 1.45 -6.70
N ASN A 625 23.50 0.94 -5.89
CA ASN A 625 23.22 1.39 -4.51
C ASN A 625 23.53 0.28 -3.48
N PRO A 626 24.80 -0.14 -3.31
CA PRO A 626 25.17 -1.26 -2.45
C PRO A 626 24.96 -0.98 -0.94
N GLN A 627 24.69 0.27 -0.57
CA GLN A 627 24.36 0.67 0.79
C GLN A 627 22.91 0.39 1.19
N ILE A 628 22.03 -0.05 0.26
CA ILE A 628 20.65 -0.43 0.60
C ILE A 628 20.68 -1.54 1.67
N ALA A 629 20.11 -1.25 2.83
CA ALA A 629 20.20 -2.11 4.01
C ALA A 629 19.19 -3.26 3.96
N TYR A 630 17.98 -3.02 3.46
CA TYR A 630 16.96 -4.04 3.31
C TYR A 630 17.20 -4.88 2.07
N GLN A 631 17.67 -6.11 2.28
CA GLN A 631 18.14 -7.00 1.22
C GLN A 631 17.01 -7.77 0.52
N HIS A 632 15.76 -7.55 0.92
CA HIS A 632 14.59 -8.30 0.44
C HIS A 632 13.53 -7.38 -0.17
N LEU A 633 13.94 -6.20 -0.65
CA LEU A 633 13.04 -5.16 -1.18
C LEU A 633 12.16 -5.70 -2.32
N PHE A 634 12.75 -6.50 -3.19
CA PHE A 634 12.07 -7.11 -4.34
C PHE A 634 11.82 -8.62 -4.15
N GLN A 635 11.83 -9.12 -2.91
CA GLN A 635 11.53 -10.53 -2.67
C GLN A 635 10.07 -10.85 -3.07
N ASP A 636 9.14 -9.97 -2.71
CA ASP A 636 7.76 -10.00 -3.18
C ASP A 636 7.47 -8.75 -4.02
N MET A 637 7.36 -8.95 -5.33
CA MET A 637 7.05 -7.87 -6.25
C MET A 637 5.54 -7.72 -6.51
N SER A 638 4.67 -8.32 -5.70
CA SER A 638 3.22 -8.14 -5.79
C SER A 638 2.78 -6.67 -5.72
N GLY A 639 3.54 -5.85 -4.98
CA GLY A 639 3.35 -4.40 -4.91
C GLY A 639 3.83 -3.62 -6.15
N PHE A 640 4.45 -4.27 -7.15
CA PHE A 640 4.89 -3.66 -8.41
C PHE A 640 4.24 -4.35 -9.61
N PRO A 641 2.91 -4.30 -9.74
CA PRO A 641 2.22 -5.09 -10.73
C PRO A 641 2.59 -4.69 -12.17
N ASP A 642 2.78 -3.40 -12.45
CA ASP A 642 3.02 -2.88 -13.81
C ASP A 642 4.49 -2.87 -14.27
N ILE A 643 5.39 -3.46 -13.48
CA ILE A 643 6.85 -3.42 -13.71
C ILE A 643 7.26 -4.06 -15.05
N ALA A 644 7.82 -3.25 -15.93
CA ALA A 644 8.31 -3.63 -17.25
C ALA A 644 9.84 -3.55 -17.36
N GLU A 645 10.48 -2.69 -16.58
CA GLU A 645 11.93 -2.57 -16.58
C GLU A 645 12.44 -2.43 -15.16
N LEU A 646 13.28 -3.39 -14.74
CA LEU A 646 13.82 -3.47 -13.40
C LEU A 646 15.35 -3.60 -13.47
N LEU A 647 16.03 -2.48 -13.24
CA LEU A 647 17.48 -2.33 -13.28
C LEU A 647 17.98 -2.12 -11.84
N ILE A 648 18.41 -3.21 -11.21
CA ILE A 648 18.71 -3.27 -9.77
C ILE A 648 20.06 -3.95 -9.47
N TRP A 649 21.02 -3.87 -10.37
CA TRP A 649 22.32 -4.52 -10.16
C TRP A 649 23.14 -3.79 -9.09
N ASN A 650 23.92 -4.54 -8.30
CA ASN A 650 24.80 -3.99 -7.26
C ASN A 650 24.07 -3.20 -6.15
N ASP A 651 22.87 -3.65 -5.77
CA ASP A 651 21.98 -2.97 -4.80
C ASP A 651 21.89 -3.72 -3.45
N ASN A 652 22.85 -4.58 -3.18
CA ASN A 652 22.94 -5.37 -1.95
C ASN A 652 21.73 -6.29 -1.68
N GLN A 653 20.95 -6.62 -2.70
CA GLN A 653 19.77 -7.47 -2.58
C GLN A 653 20.14 -8.96 -2.46
N ALA A 654 19.28 -9.75 -1.84
CA ALA A 654 19.53 -11.16 -1.53
C ALA A 654 18.24 -12.00 -1.45
N GLY A 655 18.41 -13.32 -1.43
CA GLY A 655 17.32 -14.28 -1.27
C GLY A 655 16.66 -14.67 -2.59
N SER A 656 15.35 -14.90 -2.58
CA SER A 656 14.61 -15.22 -3.80
C SER A 656 13.96 -13.96 -4.34
N ILE A 657 14.02 -13.75 -5.65
CA ILE A 657 13.20 -12.73 -6.32
C ILE A 657 12.07 -13.41 -7.07
N ARG A 658 10.84 -12.94 -6.87
CA ARG A 658 9.67 -13.39 -7.64
C ARG A 658 9.23 -12.25 -8.55
N ILE A 659 9.47 -12.41 -9.85
CA ILE A 659 8.89 -11.50 -10.84
C ILE A 659 7.38 -11.80 -10.91
N PRO A 660 6.49 -10.80 -10.76
CA PRO A 660 5.05 -11.03 -10.72
C PRO A 660 4.53 -11.29 -12.15
N SER A 661 3.38 -11.95 -12.26
CA SER A 661 2.74 -12.27 -13.56
C SER A 661 2.08 -11.06 -14.24
N THR A 662 2.22 -9.88 -13.64
CA THR A 662 1.32 -8.75 -13.80
C THR A 662 1.85 -7.64 -14.70
N SER A 663 3.08 -7.71 -15.22
CA SER A 663 3.59 -6.73 -16.19
C SER A 663 2.67 -6.71 -17.40
N ARG A 664 1.66 -5.84 -17.36
CA ARG A 664 0.62 -5.72 -18.37
C ARG A 664 1.30 -5.36 -19.68
N ASP A 665 1.15 -6.23 -20.68
CA ASP A 665 1.52 -6.01 -22.07
C ASP A 665 2.99 -5.64 -22.34
N ARG A 666 3.88 -5.87 -21.37
CA ARG A 666 5.27 -5.42 -21.47
C ARG A 666 6.26 -6.52 -21.17
N ASN A 667 7.22 -6.62 -22.07
CA ASN A 667 8.40 -7.42 -21.88
C ASN A 667 9.13 -6.94 -20.62
N ILE A 668 9.39 -7.85 -19.68
CA ILE A 668 10.15 -7.49 -18.47
C ILE A 668 11.65 -7.54 -18.79
N SER A 669 12.28 -6.38 -18.85
CA SER A 669 13.74 -6.24 -18.86
C SER A 669 14.25 -6.27 -17.43
N PHE A 670 15.01 -7.31 -17.08
CA PHE A 670 15.49 -7.52 -15.70
C PHE A 670 17.02 -7.62 -15.65
N TYR A 671 17.64 -6.72 -14.89
CA TYR A 671 19.08 -6.68 -14.69
C TYR A 671 19.40 -6.57 -13.20
N ALA A 672 19.88 -7.66 -12.60
CA ALA A 672 20.14 -7.74 -11.15
C ALA A 672 21.50 -8.34 -10.79
N GLY A 673 22.50 -8.21 -11.68
CA GLY A 673 23.87 -8.66 -11.44
C GLY A 673 24.48 -8.02 -10.18
N GLY A 674 25.55 -8.60 -9.63
CA GLY A 674 26.22 -8.03 -8.45
C GLY A 674 25.45 -8.12 -7.12
N ASN A 675 24.26 -8.72 -7.12
CA ASN A 675 23.49 -9.05 -5.91
C ASN A 675 23.76 -10.49 -5.42
N ARG A 676 23.13 -10.85 -4.29
CA ARG A 676 23.21 -12.17 -3.63
C ARG A 676 21.90 -12.96 -3.73
N TYR A 677 21.17 -12.82 -4.84
CA TYR A 677 19.98 -13.62 -5.10
C TYR A 677 20.36 -15.10 -5.23
N THR A 678 19.65 -15.97 -4.53
CA THR A 678 19.83 -17.42 -4.51
C THR A 678 18.85 -18.15 -5.43
N ASN A 679 17.75 -17.49 -5.80
CA ASN A 679 16.73 -18.05 -6.66
C ASN A 679 16.02 -16.93 -7.44
N LEU A 680 15.68 -17.22 -8.70
CA LEU A 680 14.87 -16.38 -9.55
C LEU A 680 13.59 -17.15 -9.87
N ASN A 681 12.50 -16.75 -9.22
CA ASN A 681 11.18 -17.31 -9.46
C ASN A 681 10.50 -16.55 -10.60
N LEU A 682 10.57 -17.14 -11.78
CA LEU A 682 9.93 -16.65 -12.99
C LEU A 682 8.60 -17.36 -13.27
N GLN A 683 8.02 -18.07 -12.30
CA GLN A 683 6.67 -18.63 -12.45
C GLN A 683 5.61 -17.54 -12.67
N GLY A 684 5.87 -16.28 -12.33
CA GLY A 684 5.04 -15.15 -12.76
C GLY A 684 5.11 -14.93 -14.28
N PRO A 685 6.27 -14.54 -14.84
CA PRO A 685 6.43 -14.19 -16.25
C PRO A 685 6.47 -15.36 -17.26
N PHE A 686 6.81 -16.60 -16.89
CA PHE A 686 7.00 -17.75 -17.84
C PHE A 686 5.74 -18.41 -18.37
N ASN A 687 4.73 -17.59 -18.52
CA ASN A 687 3.39 -18.07 -18.35
C ASN A 687 2.48 -17.27 -19.32
N ALA A 688 3.09 -16.42 -20.15
CA ALA A 688 2.58 -15.90 -21.42
C ALA A 688 3.30 -16.58 -22.62
N PRO A 689 2.63 -16.81 -23.77
CA PRO A 689 3.19 -17.47 -24.94
C PRO A 689 3.87 -16.46 -25.89
N THR A 690 5.00 -15.87 -25.48
CA THR A 690 5.85 -15.12 -26.41
C THR A 690 7.31 -15.57 -26.36
N VAL A 691 7.93 -15.56 -27.54
CA VAL A 691 9.29 -16.05 -27.79
C VAL A 691 10.29 -15.17 -27.05
N TRP A 692 11.09 -15.77 -26.17
CA TRP A 692 12.22 -15.10 -25.54
C TRP A 692 13.54 -15.66 -26.06
N GLN A 693 14.44 -14.73 -26.42
CA GLN A 693 15.87 -14.99 -26.47
C GLN A 693 16.43 -14.73 -25.07
N LEU A 694 17.07 -15.75 -24.51
CA LEU A 694 17.90 -15.66 -23.31
C LEU A 694 19.25 -15.04 -23.64
#